data_AF-A0A8S9B8T2-F1
#
_entry.id   AF-A0A8S9B8T2-F1
#
_cell.length_a   1.000
_cell.length_b   1.000
_cell.length_c   1.000
_cell.angle_alpha   90.00
_cell.angle_beta   90.00
_cell.angle_gamma   90.00
#
_symmetry.space_group_name_H-M   'P 1'
#
loop_
_entity.id
_entity.type
_entity.pdbx_description
1 polymer ?
#
loop_
_entity_poly.entity_id
_entity_poly.type
_entity_poly.pdbx_seq_one_letter_code
_entity_poly.pdbx_strand_id
1 'polypeptide(L)'
;MAPVGFLSTHSLFQALVTGFPGLCRYNSFLSQSFESDPSASTFTMVKDPNNIVEMIRQSPPIDTTEPYDPTWVAGKTIIITGGASGFGAGFAKKWALNGANIFVADVNKEKGKTLVEELRKESGSSHHHFVYCDVTNWQSQVDLFRTAIKLSPHGGIDAVVANAGIPDVGSVVDEPKGLDAEEPPKPIFKTIDVNITGVLYTTHLAMFWLPRNDKTTKPSPSKLPPGPYTRDRHLLLIGSIASLCPIPHEIQYGTSKHAVLGLFRSLRSTSFKHGVRVNMLCPYFIDTPIIPAAGRLLLAGGAMGKPEDVVDAGTRLMADSRIAGRALAVGPKVRIDDEYQLVPHDSEEGKEVAVWEAYADDFVEVDVFTRRFVGIVNSVERTRGWIGWAVDNVKAVLYPLGLMKIHRTHLSLLSSDLYVFALFTFLPANKLCLSPFAIRGGRRPANLPLPTTPLRAVRVSRLLRSQKIKLAMWQRPRLLDDPFTTLSPETLPSTTFKWANRATRSSRFSRFRFTPLKIGVLLFILGSFVLVRDCISGSDVVALQVDRDISNITIVPQAAFQPPEAGHYRAPDLIDTFQSYKFRNTCNVSSLDLHAPFSPVCKDRTSMLAAMSSGGRIGHDAPYMPRGCDMRWFTTEEICEILGRFDKVVLVGDSMLRHIIGSINILIRRDLGYGAVTDWNFSLQERKECFCNEQFDVKACSVQGIYKTADVLHHDPESLACTNTVNVIMEEIVRFPIPDDEIAQLEASVKYQGDKGIVFVFGHGLWNNLDLQKTLNWLDVVLRSITGIIGRDWHGLFVTPNAAGKEKADEWIVTQGNKALMLFEEAVGIEAAKRGIEHLGTWNMSIQSNKYDGVHLDMRGNLVKAMMVLNWLNLIK
;
A
#
# COMPACT_ATOMS: atom_id res chain seq x y z
N MET A 1 50.45 -63.34 -17.23
CA MET A 1 51.08 -62.76 -16.04
C MET A 1 50.67 -61.30 -15.94
N ALA A 2 50.41 -60.78 -14.73
CA ALA A 2 50.19 -59.36 -14.38
C ALA A 2 49.01 -58.61 -15.06
N PRO A 3 48.48 -57.53 -14.45
CA PRO A 3 47.32 -56.77 -14.96
C PRO A 3 47.68 -55.38 -15.54
N VAL A 4 46.72 -54.78 -16.24
CA VAL A 4 46.67 -53.34 -16.59
C VAL A 4 45.29 -52.79 -16.22
N GLY A 5 45.23 -51.56 -15.69
CA GLY A 5 44.08 -51.07 -14.90
C GLY A 5 42.98 -50.29 -15.66
N PHE A 6 41.87 -50.05 -14.96
CA PHE A 6 40.76 -49.21 -15.39
C PHE A 6 41.16 -47.73 -15.48
N LEU A 7 40.67 -47.03 -16.51
CA LEU A 7 40.61 -45.56 -16.56
C LEU A 7 39.20 -45.09 -16.20
N SER A 8 39.11 -44.11 -15.29
CA SER A 8 37.86 -43.55 -14.79
C SER A 8 37.18 -42.61 -15.79
N THR A 9 35.84 -42.52 -15.72
CA THR A 9 34.95 -41.73 -16.58
C THR A 9 35.17 -40.20 -16.60
N HIS A 10 36.11 -39.67 -15.79
CA HIS A 10 36.37 -38.23 -15.68
C HIS A 10 36.97 -37.61 -16.96
N SER A 11 37.84 -38.34 -17.68
CA SER A 11 38.56 -37.82 -18.85
C SER A 11 37.65 -37.52 -20.05
N LEU A 12 36.57 -38.29 -20.23
CA LEU A 12 35.54 -38.06 -21.26
C LEU A 12 34.73 -36.77 -21.00
N PHE A 13 34.56 -36.38 -19.74
CA PHE A 13 33.80 -35.18 -19.37
C PHE A 13 34.57 -33.90 -19.72
N GLN A 14 35.89 -33.91 -19.54
CA GLN A 14 36.74 -32.74 -19.74
C GLN A 14 36.87 -32.33 -21.23
N ALA A 15 36.82 -33.30 -22.16
CA ALA A 15 36.92 -33.07 -23.60
C ALA A 15 35.67 -32.39 -24.22
N LEU A 16 34.50 -32.52 -23.60
CA LEU A 16 33.25 -31.90 -24.09
C LEU A 16 33.10 -30.43 -23.65
N VAL A 17 33.74 -30.03 -22.55
CA VAL A 17 33.61 -28.68 -21.97
C VAL A 17 34.41 -27.63 -22.76
N THR A 18 35.45 -28.02 -23.48
CA THR A 18 36.33 -27.10 -24.24
C THR A 18 35.76 -26.62 -25.59
N GLY A 19 34.57 -27.08 -26.00
CA GLY A 19 34.06 -26.88 -27.37
C GLY A 19 33.30 -25.57 -27.67
N PHE A 20 32.66 -24.93 -26.68
CA PHE A 20 31.71 -23.83 -26.94
C PHE A 20 31.82 -22.65 -25.94
N PRO A 21 32.65 -21.63 -26.22
CA PRO A 21 32.78 -20.44 -25.38
C PRO A 21 31.62 -19.44 -25.64
N GLY A 22 30.46 -19.63 -25.00
CA GLY A 22 29.33 -18.69 -25.15
C GLY A 22 28.25 -18.70 -24.07
N LEU A 23 27.74 -19.87 -23.67
CA LEU A 23 26.45 -19.97 -22.93
C LEU A 23 26.55 -20.01 -21.39
N CYS A 24 27.73 -20.23 -20.80
CA CYS A 24 27.90 -20.37 -19.34
C CYS A 24 28.04 -19.03 -18.60
N ARG A 25 27.03 -18.14 -18.66
CA ARG A 25 27.00 -16.88 -17.86
C ARG A 25 25.75 -16.58 -17.06
N TYR A 26 24.69 -17.42 -17.14
CA TYR A 26 23.47 -17.22 -16.34
C TYR A 26 23.42 -18.03 -15.02
N ASN A 27 24.27 -19.06 -14.86
CA ASN A 27 24.15 -20.06 -13.78
C ASN A 27 24.83 -19.68 -12.44
N SER A 28 25.31 -18.44 -12.26
CA SER A 28 26.13 -18.05 -11.08
C SER A 28 25.35 -17.44 -9.91
N PHE A 29 24.01 -17.47 -9.91
CA PHE A 29 23.22 -16.81 -8.85
C PHE A 29 22.95 -17.70 -7.62
N LEU A 30 22.93 -19.04 -7.77
CA LEU A 30 22.54 -19.97 -6.69
C LEU A 30 23.50 -21.16 -6.45
N SER A 31 24.57 -21.31 -7.23
CA SER A 31 25.60 -22.34 -6.98
C SER A 31 27.03 -21.81 -7.11
N GLN A 32 27.62 -21.50 -5.96
CA GLN A 32 29.08 -21.51 -5.78
C GLN A 32 29.40 -22.45 -4.61
N SER A 33 29.78 -23.68 -4.95
CA SER A 33 30.46 -24.61 -4.05
C SER A 33 31.82 -24.02 -3.64
N PHE A 34 32.20 -24.23 -2.38
CA PHE A 34 33.42 -23.68 -1.79
C PHE A 34 34.69 -24.23 -2.47
N GLU A 35 35.53 -23.34 -2.99
CA GLU A 35 36.97 -23.54 -3.04
C GLU A 35 37.62 -22.65 -1.97
N SER A 36 38.66 -23.15 -1.29
CA SER A 36 39.16 -22.54 -0.05
C SER A 36 40.34 -21.60 -0.31
N ASP A 37 40.09 -20.29 -0.25
CA ASP A 37 41.11 -19.25 -0.08
C ASP A 37 41.27 -18.94 1.42
N PRO A 38 42.39 -19.29 2.06
CA PRO A 38 42.60 -19.04 3.51
C PRO A 38 42.78 -17.57 3.90
N SER A 39 42.84 -16.64 2.93
CA SER A 39 43.25 -15.24 3.16
C SER A 39 42.12 -14.19 3.07
N ALA A 40 40.93 -14.59 2.61
CA ALA A 40 39.83 -13.65 2.37
C ALA A 40 38.96 -13.41 3.63
N SER A 41 39.21 -12.31 4.34
CA SER A 41 38.50 -11.93 5.57
C SER A 41 36.98 -11.79 5.39
N THR A 42 36.21 -12.63 6.08
CA THR A 42 34.76 -12.50 6.40
C THR A 42 33.89 -11.82 5.34
N PHE A 43 33.37 -12.63 4.40
CA PHE A 43 32.13 -12.30 3.70
C PHE A 43 30.99 -12.22 4.73
N THR A 44 30.42 -11.03 4.97
CA THR A 44 29.14 -10.92 5.67
C THR A 44 28.05 -11.48 4.75
N MET A 45 27.52 -12.66 5.12
CA MET A 45 26.27 -13.16 4.55
C MET A 45 25.14 -12.17 4.84
N VAL A 46 24.13 -12.14 3.97
CA VAL A 46 22.83 -11.53 4.29
C VAL A 46 22.30 -12.25 5.53
N LYS A 47 21.98 -11.51 6.59
CA LYS A 47 21.62 -12.09 7.90
C LYS A 47 20.22 -12.67 7.86
N ASP A 48 19.30 -12.00 7.17
CA ASP A 48 17.98 -12.54 6.86
C ASP A 48 17.72 -12.52 5.34
N PRO A 49 17.69 -13.67 4.65
CA PRO A 49 17.35 -13.74 3.23
C PRO A 49 15.87 -13.37 2.93
N ASN A 50 15.05 -13.14 3.96
CA ASN A 50 13.70 -12.61 3.82
C ASN A 50 13.65 -11.06 3.90
N ASN A 51 14.76 -10.40 4.24
CA ASN A 51 14.86 -8.95 4.32
C ASN A 51 15.27 -8.35 2.97
N ILE A 52 14.29 -7.73 2.28
CA ILE A 52 14.49 -7.08 0.97
C ILE A 52 15.55 -5.98 1.03
N VAL A 53 15.64 -5.23 2.14
CA VAL A 53 16.56 -4.09 2.33
C VAL A 53 18.01 -4.56 2.43
N GLU A 54 18.27 -5.64 3.19
CA GLU A 54 19.59 -6.29 3.22
C GLU A 54 19.98 -6.87 1.85
N MET A 55 19.02 -7.51 1.15
CA MET A 55 19.26 -8.12 -0.16
C MET A 55 19.66 -7.09 -1.22
N ILE A 56 18.99 -5.93 -1.29
CA ILE A 56 19.31 -4.86 -2.24
C ILE A 56 20.42 -3.92 -1.76
N ARG A 57 20.89 -4.07 -0.51
CA ARG A 57 21.92 -3.25 0.13
C ARG A 57 21.59 -1.74 0.12
N GLN A 58 20.33 -1.41 0.43
CA GLN A 58 19.91 -0.02 0.57
C GLN A 58 20.63 0.61 1.77
N SER A 59 21.04 1.87 1.66
CA SER A 59 21.42 2.66 2.85
C SER A 59 20.22 2.87 3.77
N PRO A 60 20.40 3.33 5.03
CA PRO A 60 19.29 3.88 5.81
C PRO A 60 18.53 5.00 5.07
N PRO A 61 17.32 5.38 5.53
CA PRO A 61 16.62 6.56 5.03
C PRO A 61 17.48 7.82 5.13
N ILE A 62 17.24 8.77 4.24
CA ILE A 62 18.02 10.02 4.16
C ILE A 62 17.37 11.08 5.04
N ASP A 63 18.02 11.46 6.15
CA ASP A 63 17.75 12.75 6.78
C ASP A 63 18.17 13.86 5.79
N THR A 64 17.21 14.65 5.32
CA THR A 64 17.42 15.74 4.37
C THR A 64 17.81 17.05 5.04
N THR A 65 17.79 17.11 6.37
CA THR A 65 18.18 18.26 7.19
C THR A 65 19.57 18.14 7.83
N GLU A 66 20.11 16.93 8.00
CA GLU A 66 21.52 16.73 8.32
C GLU A 66 22.44 17.41 7.28
N PRO A 67 23.52 18.10 7.67
CA PRO A 67 24.43 18.76 6.73
C PRO A 67 25.29 17.74 5.97
N TYR A 68 25.68 18.09 4.75
CA TYR A 68 26.65 17.34 3.95
C TYR A 68 27.69 18.29 3.35
N ASP A 69 28.89 17.80 3.09
CA ASP A 69 29.97 18.57 2.49
C ASP A 69 29.93 18.42 0.96
N PRO A 70 29.62 19.49 0.19
CA PRO A 70 29.56 19.42 -1.26
C PRO A 70 30.95 19.25 -1.90
N THR A 71 32.05 19.51 -1.19
CA THR A 71 33.42 19.33 -1.71
C THR A 71 33.81 17.85 -1.86
N TRP A 72 33.00 16.91 -1.37
CA TRP A 72 33.20 15.48 -1.61
C TRP A 72 32.97 15.04 -3.06
N VAL A 73 32.60 15.96 -3.97
CA VAL A 73 32.70 15.73 -5.43
C VAL A 73 34.08 16.08 -6.01
N ALA A 74 34.98 16.70 -5.25
CA ALA A 74 36.29 17.16 -5.72
C ALA A 74 37.11 16.02 -6.36
N GLY A 75 37.62 16.27 -7.56
CA GLY A 75 38.38 15.29 -8.34
C GLY A 75 37.57 14.15 -8.95
N LYS A 76 36.25 14.03 -8.70
CA LYS A 76 35.39 13.07 -9.42
C LYS A 76 35.20 13.52 -10.86
N THR A 77 35.24 12.60 -11.82
CA THR A 77 34.88 12.86 -13.22
C THR A 77 33.44 12.45 -13.47
N ILE A 78 32.60 13.41 -13.89
CA ILE A 78 31.14 13.26 -13.95
C ILE A 78 30.62 13.56 -15.36
N ILE A 79 29.85 12.64 -15.95
CA ILE A 79 29.10 12.85 -17.21
C ILE A 79 27.67 13.27 -16.88
N ILE A 80 27.15 14.29 -17.57
CA ILE A 80 25.76 14.76 -17.42
C ILE A 80 25.11 14.82 -18.81
N THR A 81 24.14 13.95 -19.10
CA THR A 81 23.34 14.02 -20.34
C THR A 81 22.22 15.06 -20.23
N GLY A 82 21.92 15.80 -21.29
CA GLY A 82 21.05 16.98 -21.21
C GLY A 82 21.67 18.11 -20.38
N GLY A 83 23.00 18.18 -20.35
CA GLY A 83 23.75 19.02 -19.40
C GLY A 83 23.71 20.52 -19.70
N ALA A 84 23.22 20.97 -20.86
CA ALA A 84 23.31 22.38 -21.27
C ALA A 84 22.14 23.26 -20.81
N SER A 85 21.21 22.73 -20.01
CA SER A 85 20.10 23.51 -19.43
C SER A 85 19.49 22.86 -18.17
N GLY A 86 18.61 23.59 -17.48
CA GLY A 86 17.83 23.09 -16.34
C GLY A 86 18.71 22.51 -15.23
N PHE A 87 18.28 21.39 -14.63
CA PHE A 87 19.03 20.70 -13.58
C PHE A 87 20.43 20.29 -14.06
N GLY A 88 20.57 19.85 -15.30
CA GLY A 88 21.86 19.46 -15.89
C GLY A 88 22.91 20.57 -15.83
N ALA A 89 22.51 21.81 -16.15
CA ALA A 89 23.39 22.97 -16.05
C ALA A 89 23.64 23.39 -14.59
N GLY A 90 22.63 23.29 -13.72
CA GLY A 90 22.75 23.58 -12.29
C GLY A 90 23.72 22.63 -11.57
N PHE A 91 23.59 21.32 -11.81
CA PHE A 91 24.54 20.30 -11.36
C PHE A 91 25.94 20.60 -11.89
N ALA A 92 26.08 20.92 -13.18
CA ALA A 92 27.36 21.22 -13.80
C ALA A 92 28.07 22.41 -13.12
N LYS A 93 27.35 23.52 -12.86
CA LYS A 93 27.89 24.68 -12.12
C LYS A 93 28.24 24.33 -10.67
N LYS A 94 27.30 23.75 -9.91
CA LYS A 94 27.49 23.43 -8.49
C LYS A 94 28.68 22.47 -8.28
N TRP A 95 28.82 21.44 -9.11
CA TRP A 95 29.88 20.44 -8.95
C TRP A 95 31.24 20.90 -9.51
N ALA A 96 31.26 21.71 -10.57
CA ALA A 96 32.50 22.35 -11.04
C ALA A 96 33.11 23.28 -9.98
N LEU A 97 32.28 24.12 -9.34
CA LEU A 97 32.69 24.99 -8.24
C LEU A 97 33.17 24.22 -7.00
N ASN A 98 32.77 22.95 -6.86
CA ASN A 98 33.24 22.03 -5.81
C ASN A 98 34.31 21.06 -6.32
N GLY A 99 35.00 21.39 -7.42
CA GLY A 99 36.22 20.72 -7.87
C GLY A 99 36.04 19.43 -8.69
N ALA A 100 34.83 19.09 -9.14
CA ALA A 100 34.61 17.95 -10.04
C ALA A 100 34.94 18.26 -11.51
N ASN A 101 35.41 17.28 -12.26
CA ASN A 101 35.64 17.39 -13.71
C ASN A 101 34.33 17.07 -14.45
N ILE A 102 33.77 18.03 -15.19
CA ILE A 102 32.40 17.93 -15.73
C ILE A 102 32.39 17.76 -17.25
N PHE A 103 31.73 16.69 -17.71
CA PHE A 103 31.44 16.44 -19.12
C PHE A 103 29.97 16.75 -19.41
N VAL A 104 29.73 17.93 -19.96
CA VAL A 104 28.42 18.41 -20.40
C VAL A 104 28.08 17.77 -21.73
N ALA A 105 27.07 16.92 -21.76
CA ALA A 105 26.63 16.20 -22.96
C ALA A 105 25.23 16.63 -23.39
N ASP A 106 25.11 17.22 -24.59
CA ASP A 106 23.85 17.80 -25.07
C ASP A 106 23.77 17.86 -26.60
N VAL A 107 22.56 18.01 -27.14
CA VAL A 107 22.33 18.34 -28.55
C VAL A 107 22.54 19.84 -28.82
N ASN A 108 22.33 20.71 -27.83
CA ASN A 108 22.52 22.15 -27.97
C ASN A 108 24.01 22.52 -27.88
N LYS A 109 24.66 22.55 -29.05
CA LYS A 109 26.10 22.84 -29.22
C LYS A 109 26.53 24.22 -28.74
N GLU A 110 25.62 25.20 -28.72
CA GLU A 110 25.93 26.58 -28.38
C GLU A 110 25.88 26.76 -26.86
N LYS A 111 24.73 26.49 -26.23
CA LYS A 111 24.58 26.54 -24.77
C LYS A 111 25.58 25.64 -24.06
N GLY A 112 25.84 24.45 -24.60
CA GLY A 112 26.80 23.51 -24.01
C GLY A 112 28.25 24.02 -24.02
N LYS A 113 28.66 24.74 -25.06
CA LYS A 113 29.98 25.40 -25.13
C LYS A 113 30.06 26.59 -24.18
N THR A 114 29.11 27.52 -24.25
CA THR A 114 29.07 28.72 -23.41
C THR A 114 29.08 28.34 -21.93
N LEU A 115 28.27 27.37 -21.53
CA LEU A 115 28.28 26.83 -20.16
C LEU A 115 29.68 26.33 -19.77
N VAL A 116 30.33 25.52 -20.60
CA VAL A 116 31.67 24.99 -20.27
C VAL A 116 32.76 26.07 -20.23
N GLU A 117 32.62 27.15 -21.00
CA GLU A 117 33.47 28.34 -20.93
C GLU A 117 33.25 29.12 -19.62
N GLU A 118 31.99 29.25 -19.16
CA GLU A 118 31.66 29.75 -17.82
C GLU A 118 32.26 28.87 -16.72
N LEU A 119 32.05 27.53 -16.77
CA LEU A 119 32.56 26.60 -15.75
C LEU A 119 34.08 26.73 -15.56
N ARG A 120 34.84 26.81 -16.66
CA ARG A 120 36.31 26.98 -16.63
C ARG A 120 36.74 28.31 -16.02
N LYS A 121 35.98 29.37 -16.27
CA LYS A 121 36.23 30.71 -15.72
C LYS A 121 35.87 30.80 -14.23
N GLU A 122 34.78 30.15 -13.83
CA GLU A 122 34.25 30.16 -12.46
C GLU A 122 35.04 29.23 -11.52
N SER A 123 35.49 28.06 -11.98
CA SER A 123 36.24 27.08 -11.17
C SER A 123 37.77 27.23 -11.26
N GLY A 124 38.28 27.91 -12.30
CA GLY A 124 39.71 27.92 -12.64
C GLY A 124 40.25 26.61 -13.25
N SER A 125 39.42 25.57 -13.41
CA SER A 125 39.83 24.27 -13.96
C SER A 125 39.63 24.18 -15.47
N SER A 126 40.62 23.66 -16.19
CA SER A 126 40.51 23.39 -17.63
C SER A 126 39.74 22.10 -17.97
N HIS A 127 39.48 21.24 -16.97
CA HIS A 127 38.94 19.88 -17.11
C HIS A 127 37.40 19.79 -17.22
N HIS A 128 36.72 20.90 -17.53
CA HIS A 128 35.34 20.89 -17.99
C HIS A 128 35.30 20.80 -19.52
N HIS A 129 34.40 19.98 -20.07
CA HIS A 129 34.33 19.70 -21.50
C HIS A 129 32.89 19.61 -21.99
N PHE A 130 32.62 20.20 -23.15
CA PHE A 130 31.37 19.97 -23.88
C PHE A 130 31.57 18.85 -24.90
N VAL A 131 30.60 17.94 -24.99
CA VAL A 131 30.54 16.93 -26.05
C VAL A 131 29.13 16.92 -26.65
N TYR A 132 29.03 17.02 -27.97
CA TYR A 132 27.74 16.87 -28.65
C TYR A 132 27.22 15.44 -28.47
N CYS A 133 25.99 15.30 -27.97
CA CYS A 133 25.38 14.01 -27.72
C CYS A 133 23.88 14.04 -28.00
N ASP A 134 23.44 13.36 -29.08
CA ASP A 134 22.06 12.92 -29.19
C ASP A 134 21.92 11.59 -28.46
N VAL A 135 21.22 11.58 -27.33
CA VAL A 135 21.03 10.37 -26.53
C VAL A 135 20.27 9.26 -27.26
N THR A 136 19.47 9.60 -28.28
CA THR A 136 18.77 8.60 -29.11
C THR A 136 19.71 7.90 -30.10
N ASN A 137 20.94 8.41 -30.29
CA ASN A 137 21.98 7.80 -31.11
C ASN A 137 23.01 7.04 -30.25
N TRP A 138 23.04 5.72 -30.39
CA TRP A 138 23.98 4.84 -29.67
C TRP A 138 25.45 5.26 -29.82
N GLN A 139 25.91 5.52 -31.05
CA GLN A 139 27.31 5.84 -31.30
C GLN A 139 27.70 7.20 -30.70
N SER A 140 26.78 8.18 -30.71
CA SER A 140 26.98 9.48 -30.06
C SER A 140 27.17 9.36 -28.54
N GLN A 141 26.54 8.38 -27.89
CA GLN A 141 26.80 8.08 -26.48
C GLN A 141 28.12 7.31 -26.28
N VAL A 142 28.43 6.33 -27.14
CA VAL A 142 29.70 5.59 -27.09
C VAL A 142 30.90 6.56 -27.17
N ASP A 143 30.84 7.55 -28.06
CA ASP A 143 31.92 8.53 -28.23
C ASP A 143 31.97 9.59 -27.13
N LEU A 144 30.84 9.92 -26.49
CA LEU A 144 30.81 10.68 -25.24
C LEU A 144 31.62 9.98 -24.15
N PHE A 145 31.34 8.71 -23.86
CA PHE A 145 32.05 7.96 -22.82
C PHE A 145 33.55 7.79 -23.14
N ARG A 146 33.89 7.49 -24.41
CA ARG A 146 35.30 7.45 -24.87
C ARG A 146 36.01 8.79 -24.67
N THR A 147 35.35 9.90 -24.99
CA THR A 147 35.90 11.26 -24.87
C THR A 147 36.10 11.63 -23.40
N ALA A 148 35.14 11.32 -22.54
CA ALA A 148 35.24 11.53 -21.11
C ALA A 148 36.43 10.77 -20.50
N ILE A 149 36.57 9.47 -20.81
CA ILE A 149 37.70 8.64 -20.36
C ILE A 149 39.05 9.19 -20.85
N LYS A 150 39.12 9.64 -22.11
CA LYS A 150 40.36 10.16 -22.71
C LYS A 150 40.81 11.50 -22.11
N LEU A 151 39.87 12.35 -21.69
CA LEU A 151 40.15 13.71 -21.20
C LEU A 151 40.09 13.82 -19.66
N SER A 152 39.60 12.79 -18.98
CA SER A 152 39.60 12.68 -17.52
C SER A 152 41.03 12.66 -16.97
N PRO A 153 41.37 13.48 -15.95
CA PRO A 153 42.71 13.52 -15.34
C PRO A 153 43.24 12.17 -14.84
N HIS A 154 42.35 11.24 -14.54
CA HIS A 154 42.67 9.90 -14.02
C HIS A 154 42.34 8.76 -15.01
N GLY A 155 41.93 9.06 -16.25
CA GLY A 155 41.65 8.05 -17.27
C GLY A 155 40.38 7.22 -17.08
N GLY A 156 39.33 7.77 -16.44
CA GLY A 156 38.05 7.08 -16.20
C GLY A 156 36.88 8.03 -15.88
N ILE A 157 35.77 7.49 -15.36
CA ILE A 157 34.53 8.24 -15.04
C ILE A 157 33.99 7.79 -13.68
N ASP A 158 33.90 8.64 -12.66
CA ASP A 158 33.34 8.27 -11.34
C ASP A 158 31.80 8.20 -11.35
N ALA A 159 31.15 9.08 -12.10
CA ALA A 159 29.70 9.16 -12.08
C ALA A 159 29.08 9.53 -13.44
N VAL A 160 27.84 9.07 -13.61
CA VAL A 160 27.00 9.38 -14.77
C VAL A 160 25.63 9.82 -14.29
N VAL A 161 25.14 10.94 -14.82
CA VAL A 161 23.76 11.40 -14.61
C VAL A 161 22.97 11.21 -15.90
N ALA A 162 21.96 10.33 -15.86
CA ALA A 162 20.97 10.20 -16.91
C ALA A 162 19.89 11.27 -16.71
N ASN A 163 20.22 12.50 -17.14
CA ASN A 163 19.40 13.70 -16.94
C ASN A 163 18.66 14.16 -18.22
N ALA A 164 19.08 13.71 -19.41
CA ALA A 164 18.40 14.06 -20.66
C ALA A 164 16.93 13.61 -20.66
N GLY A 165 16.02 14.56 -20.92
CA GLY A 165 14.60 14.29 -21.03
C GLY A 165 13.84 15.46 -21.68
N ILE A 166 12.67 15.15 -22.26
CA ILE A 166 11.73 16.09 -22.89
C ILE A 166 10.29 15.78 -22.44
N PRO A 167 9.34 16.73 -22.53
CA PRO A 167 7.91 16.46 -22.28
C PRO A 167 7.28 15.70 -23.47
N ASP A 168 5.96 15.56 -23.52
CA ASP A 168 5.25 15.00 -24.68
C ASP A 168 5.41 15.89 -25.92
N VAL A 169 5.86 15.31 -27.03
CA VAL A 169 6.10 16.03 -28.29
C VAL A 169 5.45 15.30 -29.46
N GLY A 170 4.45 15.96 -30.08
CA GLY A 170 3.82 15.52 -31.33
C GLY A 170 2.44 14.90 -31.14
N SER A 171 2.40 13.58 -30.90
CA SER A 171 1.15 12.80 -30.85
C SER A 171 0.68 12.58 -29.42
N VAL A 172 -0.47 13.15 -29.09
CA VAL A 172 -1.27 12.77 -27.91
C VAL A 172 -1.83 11.37 -28.16
N VAL A 173 -1.71 10.46 -27.20
CA VAL A 173 -1.98 9.01 -27.40
C VAL A 173 -3.47 8.68 -27.24
N ASP A 174 -4.13 9.41 -26.34
CA ASP A 174 -5.54 9.41 -26.03
C ASP A 174 -6.39 10.29 -26.97
N GLU A 175 -5.77 11.19 -27.75
CA GLU A 175 -6.42 12.03 -28.77
C GLU A 175 -5.85 11.75 -30.18
N PRO A 176 -6.18 10.59 -30.80
CA PRO A 176 -5.72 10.25 -32.15
C PRO A 176 -6.24 11.25 -33.20
N LYS A 177 -5.32 11.79 -34.01
CA LYS A 177 -5.60 12.78 -35.06
C LYS A 177 -5.78 12.10 -36.42
N GLY A 178 -6.58 12.72 -37.29
CA GLY A 178 -6.85 12.19 -38.63
C GLY A 178 -7.85 11.04 -38.64
N LEU A 179 -8.95 11.17 -37.89
CA LEU A 179 -10.02 10.16 -37.82
C LEU A 179 -10.69 9.90 -39.19
N ASP A 180 -10.67 10.88 -40.09
CA ASP A 180 -11.19 10.78 -41.45
C ASP A 180 -10.14 10.30 -42.49
N ALA A 181 -8.95 9.88 -42.06
CA ALA A 181 -7.89 9.39 -42.95
C ALA A 181 -8.09 7.91 -43.32
N GLU A 182 -7.80 7.56 -44.59
CA GLU A 182 -7.90 6.19 -45.10
C GLU A 182 -6.95 5.21 -44.38
N GLU A 183 -5.77 5.69 -44.00
CA GLU A 183 -4.85 5.00 -43.08
C GLU A 183 -4.58 5.91 -41.85
N PRO A 184 -4.66 5.38 -40.62
CA PRO A 184 -4.43 6.17 -39.41
C PRO A 184 -2.95 6.58 -39.28
N PRO A 185 -2.63 7.87 -39.04
CA PRO A 185 -1.25 8.34 -38.98
C PRO A 185 -0.49 7.76 -37.79
N LYS A 186 0.72 7.26 -38.04
CA LYS A 186 1.59 6.68 -36.99
C LYS A 186 1.92 7.73 -35.91
N PRO A 187 1.79 7.40 -34.61
CA PRO A 187 2.14 8.33 -33.53
C PRO A 187 3.65 8.63 -33.46
N ILE A 188 3.96 9.86 -33.07
CA ILE A 188 5.32 10.35 -32.80
C ILE A 188 5.69 9.96 -31.36
N PHE A 189 6.74 9.17 -31.21
CA PHE A 189 7.23 8.66 -29.91
C PHE A 189 8.61 9.22 -29.50
N LYS A 190 8.97 10.44 -29.93
CA LYS A 190 10.31 11.02 -29.64
C LYS A 190 10.56 11.17 -28.12
N THR A 191 9.49 11.39 -27.33
CA THR A 191 9.55 11.41 -25.87
C THR A 191 9.97 10.06 -25.30
N ILE A 192 9.47 8.95 -25.85
CA ILE A 192 9.90 7.58 -25.50
C ILE A 192 11.35 7.33 -25.94
N ASP A 193 11.74 7.75 -27.15
CA ASP A 193 13.12 7.58 -27.65
C ASP A 193 14.14 8.28 -26.74
N VAL A 194 13.85 9.51 -26.30
CA VAL A 194 14.75 10.26 -25.41
C VAL A 194 14.70 9.71 -23.98
N ASN A 195 13.50 9.66 -23.38
CA ASN A 195 13.33 9.42 -21.94
C ASN A 195 13.45 7.94 -21.55
N ILE A 196 13.25 6.99 -22.48
CA ILE A 196 13.46 5.56 -22.25
C ILE A 196 14.73 5.09 -22.97
N THR A 197 14.76 5.11 -24.31
CA THR A 197 15.87 4.51 -25.07
C THR A 197 17.21 5.22 -24.79
N GLY A 198 17.21 6.55 -24.76
CA GLY A 198 18.40 7.34 -24.42
C GLY A 198 18.90 7.12 -22.99
N VAL A 199 17.99 6.99 -22.02
CA VAL A 199 18.31 6.67 -20.62
C VAL A 199 18.85 5.24 -20.48
N LEU A 200 18.28 4.26 -21.20
CA LEU A 200 18.77 2.88 -21.23
C LEU A 200 20.17 2.78 -21.84
N TYR A 201 20.46 3.49 -22.94
CA TYR A 201 21.80 3.58 -23.51
C TYR A 201 22.81 4.23 -22.55
N THR A 202 22.43 5.35 -21.90
CA THR A 202 23.27 6.03 -20.90
C THR A 202 23.61 5.08 -19.75
N THR A 203 22.60 4.35 -19.28
CA THR A 203 22.67 3.39 -18.17
C THR A 203 23.51 2.16 -18.53
N HIS A 204 23.34 1.61 -19.73
CA HIS A 204 24.14 0.49 -20.22
C HIS A 204 25.62 0.88 -20.31
N LEU A 205 25.92 2.07 -20.84
CA LEU A 205 27.30 2.56 -20.93
C LEU A 205 27.89 2.89 -19.55
N ALA A 206 27.10 3.40 -18.60
CA ALA A 206 27.52 3.55 -17.21
C ALA A 206 27.87 2.19 -16.58
N MET A 207 26.99 1.19 -16.70
CA MET A 207 27.24 -0.17 -16.21
C MET A 207 28.38 -0.89 -16.96
N PHE A 208 28.76 -0.44 -18.16
CA PHE A 208 29.96 -0.90 -18.85
C PHE A 208 31.22 -0.22 -18.33
N TRP A 209 31.24 1.12 -18.21
CA TRP A 209 32.47 1.89 -17.96
C TRP A 209 32.78 2.11 -16.48
N LEU A 210 31.80 2.41 -15.61
CA LEU A 210 32.04 2.63 -14.17
C LEU A 210 32.76 1.45 -13.49
N PRO A 211 32.48 0.16 -13.81
CA PRO A 211 33.20 -0.96 -13.22
C PRO A 211 34.67 -1.08 -13.68
N ARG A 212 35.04 -0.44 -14.80
CA ARG A 212 36.33 -0.56 -15.50
C ARG A 212 37.34 0.54 -15.15
N ASN A 213 36.97 1.50 -14.31
CA ASN A 213 37.84 2.62 -13.88
C ASN A 213 39.18 2.19 -13.27
N ASP A 214 39.24 0.98 -12.70
CA ASP A 214 40.41 0.44 -12.04
C ASP A 214 40.65 -0.99 -12.51
N LYS A 215 41.91 -1.31 -12.84
CA LYS A 215 42.38 -2.65 -13.23
C LYS A 215 43.14 -3.37 -12.11
N THR A 216 43.38 -2.67 -11.00
CA THR A 216 44.28 -3.06 -9.91
C THR A 216 43.56 -3.32 -8.60
N THR A 217 42.45 -2.60 -8.30
CA THR A 217 41.60 -2.93 -7.15
C THR A 217 40.43 -3.84 -7.54
N LYS A 218 40.11 -4.83 -6.67
CA LYS A 218 38.88 -5.62 -6.81
C LYS A 218 37.66 -4.68 -6.63
N PRO A 219 36.57 -4.84 -7.40
CA PRO A 219 35.40 -3.97 -7.28
C PRO A 219 34.73 -4.14 -5.92
N SER A 220 35.03 -3.23 -5.01
CA SER A 220 34.32 -3.04 -3.74
C SER A 220 33.62 -1.68 -3.80
N PRO A 221 32.35 -1.55 -3.37
CA PRO A 221 31.86 -0.23 -2.96
C PRO A 221 32.78 0.30 -1.86
N SER A 222 33.13 1.58 -1.90
CA SER A 222 34.13 2.16 -1.00
C SER A 222 33.71 2.02 0.46
N LYS A 223 34.42 1.15 1.21
CA LYS A 223 34.37 1.12 2.68
C LYS A 223 35.03 2.35 3.32
N LEU A 224 35.70 3.18 2.52
CA LEU A 224 36.20 4.48 2.92
C LEU A 224 35.01 5.43 3.15
N PRO A 225 35.05 6.31 4.17
CA PRO A 225 34.06 7.38 4.29
C PRO A 225 34.12 8.30 3.06
N PRO A 226 33.04 9.03 2.75
CA PRO A 226 33.08 10.07 1.72
C PRO A 226 34.07 11.17 2.14
N GLY A 227 34.66 11.83 1.15
CA GLY A 227 35.69 12.84 1.35
C GLY A 227 36.18 13.39 0.00
N PRO A 228 36.86 14.56 -0.01
CA PRO A 228 37.44 15.10 -1.23
C PRO A 228 38.42 14.10 -1.87
N TYR A 229 38.42 14.02 -3.20
CA TYR A 229 39.19 13.05 -3.99
C TYR A 229 38.86 11.56 -3.75
N THR A 230 37.87 11.24 -2.91
CA THR A 230 37.41 9.86 -2.71
C THR A 230 36.65 9.39 -3.94
N ARG A 231 37.19 8.33 -4.55
CA ARG A 231 36.77 7.81 -5.86
C ARG A 231 35.47 7.00 -5.70
N ASP A 232 34.58 7.11 -6.68
CA ASP A 232 33.18 6.67 -6.58
C ASP A 232 32.75 5.95 -7.88
N ARG A 233 31.57 5.32 -7.86
CA ARG A 233 30.97 4.60 -9.00
C ARG A 233 29.46 4.78 -8.95
N HIS A 234 28.96 5.96 -9.34
CA HIS A 234 27.57 6.36 -9.14
C HIS A 234 26.81 6.55 -10.46
N LEU A 235 25.63 5.93 -10.58
CA LEU A 235 24.64 6.26 -11.59
C LEU A 235 23.46 7.00 -10.94
N LEU A 236 23.26 8.26 -11.32
CA LEU A 236 22.13 9.06 -10.87
C LEU A 236 21.07 9.14 -11.99
N LEU A 237 19.85 8.71 -11.68
CA LEU A 237 18.72 8.70 -12.62
C LEU A 237 17.79 9.89 -12.33
N ILE A 238 17.35 10.61 -13.36
CA ILE A 238 16.37 11.69 -13.22
C ILE A 238 14.98 11.20 -13.66
N GLY A 239 14.20 10.77 -12.67
CA GLY A 239 12.77 10.49 -12.78
C GLY A 239 11.95 11.79 -12.81
N SER A 240 10.78 11.76 -12.18
CA SER A 240 9.85 12.88 -12.00
C SER A 240 8.86 12.52 -10.87
N ILE A 241 8.05 13.45 -10.38
CA ILE A 241 6.81 13.08 -9.67
C ILE A 241 5.92 12.20 -10.56
N ALA A 242 5.99 12.38 -11.89
CA ALA A 242 5.37 11.52 -12.90
C ALA A 242 5.94 10.08 -12.97
N SER A 243 6.93 9.75 -12.13
CA SER A 243 7.37 8.37 -11.87
C SER A 243 6.54 7.69 -10.78
N LEU A 244 5.80 8.45 -9.96
CA LEU A 244 5.15 8.01 -8.72
C LEU A 244 3.62 8.21 -8.76
N CYS A 245 3.14 9.23 -9.48
CA CYS A 245 1.73 9.48 -9.74
C CYS A 245 1.47 9.70 -11.23
N PRO A 246 0.23 9.49 -11.74
CA PRO A 246 -0.14 9.88 -13.09
C PRO A 246 -0.20 11.41 -13.22
N ILE A 247 0.14 11.93 -14.41
CA ILE A 247 -0.15 13.31 -14.82
C ILE A 247 -1.12 13.24 -16.00
N PRO A 248 -2.35 13.78 -15.90
CA PRO A 248 -3.29 13.85 -17.02
C PRO A 248 -2.69 14.58 -18.23
N HIS A 249 -3.02 14.11 -19.43
CA HIS A 249 -2.55 14.63 -20.74
C HIS A 249 -1.03 14.54 -21.02
N GLU A 250 -0.21 14.02 -20.10
CA GLU A 250 1.23 13.74 -20.33
C GLU A 250 1.51 12.22 -20.38
N ILE A 251 0.80 11.49 -21.25
CA ILE A 251 0.81 10.02 -21.26
C ILE A 251 2.19 9.44 -21.65
N GLN A 252 2.90 9.99 -22.65
CA GLN A 252 4.20 9.43 -23.02
C GLN A 252 5.26 9.71 -21.95
N TYR A 253 5.25 10.92 -21.39
CA TYR A 253 6.15 11.37 -20.34
C TYR A 253 5.92 10.58 -19.06
N GLY A 254 4.69 10.48 -18.56
CA GLY A 254 4.33 9.65 -17.41
C GLY A 254 4.74 8.18 -17.60
N THR A 255 4.46 7.60 -18.76
CA THR A 255 4.91 6.24 -19.11
C THR A 255 6.44 6.12 -19.06
N SER A 256 7.16 7.09 -19.65
CA SER A 256 8.62 7.10 -19.66
C SER A 256 9.23 7.26 -18.26
N LYS A 257 8.61 8.07 -17.40
CA LYS A 257 9.08 8.33 -16.04
C LYS A 257 8.76 7.16 -15.09
N HIS A 258 7.69 6.41 -15.31
CA HIS A 258 7.47 5.10 -14.69
C HIS A 258 8.52 4.07 -15.15
N ALA A 259 8.93 4.08 -16.43
CA ALA A 259 10.01 3.21 -16.91
C ALA A 259 11.37 3.52 -16.24
N VAL A 260 11.68 4.79 -15.96
CA VAL A 260 12.87 5.17 -15.17
C VAL A 260 12.79 4.64 -13.72
N LEU A 261 11.61 4.65 -13.09
CA LEU A 261 11.41 4.02 -11.77
C LEU A 261 11.64 2.50 -11.82
N GLY A 262 11.11 1.82 -12.85
CA GLY A 262 11.34 0.38 -13.05
C GLY A 262 12.82 0.04 -13.24
N LEU A 263 13.54 0.87 -14.01
CA LEU A 263 14.99 0.76 -14.20
C LEU A 263 15.76 0.94 -12.88
N PHE A 264 15.42 1.97 -12.09
CA PHE A 264 15.98 2.21 -10.76
C PHE A 264 15.75 1.02 -9.80
N ARG A 265 14.48 0.57 -9.67
CA ARG A 265 14.08 -0.57 -8.82
C ARG A 265 14.82 -1.86 -9.20
N SER A 266 15.11 -2.07 -10.48
CA SER A 266 15.85 -3.23 -10.98
C SER A 266 17.37 -3.13 -10.73
N LEU A 267 17.94 -1.93 -10.89
CA LEU A 267 19.39 -1.73 -10.80
C LEU A 267 19.91 -1.62 -9.37
N ARG A 268 19.17 -1.02 -8.43
CA ARG A 268 19.60 -0.98 -7.01
C ARG A 268 19.93 -2.39 -6.49
N SER A 269 19.11 -3.36 -6.86
CA SER A 269 19.20 -4.77 -6.48
C SER A 269 20.34 -5.59 -7.12
N THR A 270 21.07 -5.02 -8.08
CA THR A 270 22.03 -5.78 -8.93
C THR A 270 23.35 -5.06 -9.20
N SER A 271 23.33 -3.75 -9.37
CA SER A 271 24.48 -2.89 -9.70
C SER A 271 25.66 -3.01 -8.72
N PHE A 272 25.37 -3.25 -7.43
CA PHE A 272 26.39 -3.40 -6.39
C PHE A 272 27.36 -4.57 -6.67
N LYS A 273 26.96 -5.59 -7.46
CA LYS A 273 27.83 -6.71 -7.88
C LYS A 273 28.99 -6.25 -8.78
N HIS A 274 28.91 -5.05 -9.33
CA HIS A 274 29.96 -4.40 -10.12
C HIS A 274 30.63 -3.23 -9.38
N GLY A 275 30.31 -3.05 -8.08
CA GLY A 275 30.77 -1.93 -7.26
C GLY A 275 30.09 -0.60 -7.60
N VAL A 276 28.98 -0.60 -8.35
CA VAL A 276 28.24 0.61 -8.74
C VAL A 276 27.08 0.83 -7.76
N ARG A 277 26.89 2.07 -7.29
CA ARG A 277 25.70 2.51 -6.55
C ARG A 277 24.75 3.27 -7.48
N VAL A 278 23.44 3.18 -7.23
CA VAL A 278 22.40 3.83 -8.04
C VAL A 278 21.41 4.54 -7.13
N ASN A 279 21.10 5.79 -7.45
CA ASN A 279 20.09 6.61 -6.77
C ASN A 279 19.22 7.34 -7.80
N MET A 280 18.10 7.91 -7.37
CA MET A 280 17.16 8.61 -8.26
C MET A 280 16.66 9.93 -7.66
N LEU A 281 16.38 10.92 -8.53
CA LEU A 281 15.58 12.10 -8.19
C LEU A 281 14.22 12.05 -8.87
N CYS A 282 13.18 12.54 -8.16
CA CYS A 282 11.82 12.71 -8.66
C CYS A 282 11.37 14.18 -8.51
N PRO A 283 11.82 15.09 -9.41
CA PRO A 283 11.38 16.49 -9.38
C PRO A 283 9.88 16.62 -9.67
N TYR A 284 9.23 17.52 -8.95
CA TYR A 284 7.86 18.00 -9.17
C TYR A 284 7.80 18.99 -10.37
N PHE A 285 6.78 19.84 -10.44
CA PHE A 285 6.80 21.02 -11.28
C PHE A 285 7.83 22.03 -10.74
N ILE A 286 9.00 22.08 -11.38
CA ILE A 286 10.12 22.98 -11.06
C ILE A 286 10.31 23.99 -12.18
N ASP A 287 10.56 25.27 -11.85
CA ASP A 287 10.70 26.33 -12.87
C ASP A 287 11.91 26.09 -13.79
N THR A 288 11.65 25.49 -14.94
CA THR A 288 12.65 25.10 -15.93
C THR A 288 12.07 25.19 -17.34
N PRO A 289 12.93 25.18 -18.39
CA PRO A 289 12.48 25.23 -19.78
C PRO A 289 11.65 24.03 -20.26
N ILE A 290 11.47 22.98 -19.44
CA ILE A 290 10.67 21.79 -19.82
C ILE A 290 9.17 22.05 -19.73
N ILE A 291 8.73 22.98 -18.86
CA ILE A 291 7.30 23.28 -18.64
C ILE A 291 6.83 24.31 -19.70
N PRO A 292 5.92 23.94 -20.62
CA PRO A 292 5.43 24.84 -21.67
C PRO A 292 4.53 25.93 -21.10
N ALA A 293 4.30 27.00 -21.87
CA ALA A 293 3.49 28.15 -21.42
C ALA A 293 2.06 27.76 -20.98
N ALA A 294 1.44 26.78 -21.64
CA ALA A 294 0.13 26.25 -21.24
C ALA A 294 0.19 25.52 -19.88
N GLY A 295 1.25 24.76 -19.63
CA GLY A 295 1.49 24.12 -18.32
C GLY A 295 1.75 25.16 -17.22
N ARG A 296 2.51 26.22 -17.51
CA ARG A 296 2.71 27.35 -16.58
C ARG A 296 1.41 28.08 -16.26
N LEU A 297 0.47 28.15 -17.21
CA LEU A 297 -0.85 28.73 -16.99
C LEU A 297 -1.77 27.80 -16.19
N LEU A 298 -1.74 26.49 -16.45
CA LEU A 298 -2.48 25.48 -15.68
C LEU A 298 -2.00 25.42 -14.20
N LEU A 299 -0.72 25.67 -13.97
CA LEU A 299 -0.08 25.72 -12.66
C LEU A 299 -0.13 27.13 -12.01
N ALA A 300 -0.78 28.12 -12.63
CA ALA A 300 -0.83 29.48 -12.11
C ALA A 300 -1.62 29.53 -10.78
N GLY A 301 -0.95 29.96 -9.71
CA GLY A 301 -1.48 29.90 -8.34
C GLY A 301 -1.13 28.62 -7.58
N GLY A 302 -0.59 27.61 -8.25
CA GLY A 302 0.04 26.44 -7.62
C GLY A 302 1.48 26.72 -7.20
N ALA A 303 1.95 26.02 -6.17
CA ALA A 303 3.32 26.15 -5.68
C ALA A 303 4.31 25.36 -6.57
N MET A 304 5.29 26.06 -7.16
CA MET A 304 6.36 25.45 -7.94
C MET A 304 7.65 25.33 -7.11
N GLY A 305 8.40 24.24 -7.30
CA GLY A 305 9.73 24.09 -6.72
C GLY A 305 10.79 24.88 -7.49
N LYS A 306 11.97 25.06 -6.87
CA LYS A 306 13.09 25.81 -7.44
C LYS A 306 14.16 24.87 -8.00
N PRO A 307 14.85 25.22 -9.11
CA PRO A 307 15.97 24.43 -9.62
C PRO A 307 17.06 24.17 -8.58
N GLU A 308 17.29 25.13 -7.67
CA GLU A 308 18.31 25.08 -6.64
C GLU A 308 18.06 23.94 -5.64
N ASP A 309 16.80 23.69 -5.27
CA ASP A 309 16.43 22.61 -4.34
C ASP A 309 16.71 21.22 -4.98
N VAL A 310 16.48 21.08 -6.30
CA VAL A 310 16.84 19.87 -7.07
C VAL A 310 18.35 19.71 -7.18
N VAL A 311 19.07 20.81 -7.40
CA VAL A 311 20.53 20.83 -7.47
C VAL A 311 21.16 20.44 -6.13
N ASP A 312 20.63 20.90 -5.00
CA ASP A 312 21.11 20.49 -3.69
C ASP A 312 20.85 19.00 -3.42
N ALA A 313 19.61 18.52 -3.62
CA ALA A 313 19.26 17.11 -3.44
C ALA A 313 20.14 16.18 -4.30
N GLY A 314 20.39 16.55 -5.57
CA GLY A 314 21.31 15.80 -6.43
C GLY A 314 22.78 15.91 -6.01
N THR A 315 23.20 17.04 -5.44
CA THR A 315 24.54 17.21 -4.88
C THR A 315 24.74 16.33 -3.65
N ARG A 316 23.77 16.26 -2.72
CA ARG A 316 23.79 15.33 -1.58
C ARG A 316 24.01 13.89 -2.04
N LEU A 317 23.23 13.41 -3.02
CA LEU A 317 23.37 12.06 -3.60
C LEU A 317 24.72 11.83 -4.31
N MET A 318 25.31 12.87 -4.91
CA MET A 318 26.57 12.78 -5.68
C MET A 318 27.84 12.90 -4.80
N ALA A 319 27.78 13.73 -3.76
CA ALA A 319 28.84 13.93 -2.78
C ALA A 319 28.98 12.71 -1.87
N ASP A 320 27.88 12.30 -1.22
CA ASP A 320 27.89 11.26 -0.19
C ASP A 320 27.82 9.84 -0.80
N SER A 321 28.93 9.11 -0.71
CA SER A 321 29.05 7.71 -1.13
C SER A 321 28.29 6.72 -0.23
N ARG A 322 27.87 7.13 0.98
CA ARG A 322 27.09 6.30 1.91
C ARG A 322 25.66 6.08 1.43
N ILE A 323 25.14 6.97 0.57
CA ILE A 323 23.76 6.90 0.07
C ILE A 323 23.67 5.99 -1.16
N ALA A 324 22.89 4.92 -1.05
CA ALA A 324 22.74 3.91 -2.11
C ALA A 324 21.33 3.30 -2.13
N GLY A 325 20.74 3.18 -3.32
CA GLY A 325 19.42 2.57 -3.53
C GLY A 325 18.24 3.43 -3.05
N ARG A 326 18.46 4.75 -2.87
CA ARG A 326 17.48 5.71 -2.35
C ARG A 326 16.95 6.66 -3.44
N ALA A 327 15.77 7.23 -3.23
CA ALA A 327 15.09 8.11 -4.19
C ALA A 327 14.45 9.31 -3.49
N LEU A 328 14.78 10.53 -3.93
CA LEU A 328 14.27 11.77 -3.33
C LEU A 328 13.26 12.44 -4.26
N ALA A 329 12.05 12.68 -3.78
CA ALA A 329 11.11 13.61 -4.40
C ALA A 329 11.50 15.05 -4.02
N VAL A 330 11.39 15.99 -4.98
CA VAL A 330 11.73 17.40 -4.76
C VAL A 330 10.57 18.28 -5.23
N GLY A 331 9.95 18.97 -4.30
CA GLY A 331 8.77 19.82 -4.49
C GLY A 331 9.03 21.31 -4.25
N PRO A 332 7.96 22.13 -4.13
CA PRO A 332 8.06 23.45 -3.50
C PRO A 332 8.49 23.34 -2.04
N LYS A 333 9.21 24.36 -1.55
CA LYS A 333 9.40 24.61 -0.12
C LYS A 333 8.04 24.91 0.50
N VAL A 334 7.53 23.98 1.29
CA VAL A 334 6.33 24.13 2.11
C VAL A 334 6.70 24.06 3.58
N ARG A 335 5.93 24.73 4.43
CA ARG A 335 6.08 24.62 5.88
C ARG A 335 5.08 23.58 6.37
N ILE A 336 5.58 22.59 7.10
CA ILE A 336 4.77 21.49 7.64
C ILE A 336 5.01 21.30 9.14
N ASP A 337 4.00 20.84 9.86
CA ASP A 337 4.16 20.34 11.23
C ASP A 337 4.73 18.90 11.25
N ASP A 338 4.92 18.35 12.45
CA ASP A 338 5.39 16.98 12.65
C ASP A 338 4.35 15.92 12.21
N GLU A 339 3.09 16.31 11.96
CA GLU A 339 2.04 15.47 11.36
C GLU A 339 2.02 15.58 9.81
N TYR A 340 3.00 16.26 9.21
CA TYR A 340 3.14 16.54 7.77
C TYR A 340 1.98 17.37 7.17
N GLN A 341 1.18 18.08 7.97
CA GLN A 341 0.14 18.97 7.47
C GLN A 341 0.72 20.33 7.07
N LEU A 342 0.12 20.97 6.06
CA LEU A 342 0.56 22.29 5.58
C LEU A 342 0.17 23.38 6.57
N VAL A 343 1.17 24.04 7.18
CA VAL A 343 0.97 25.18 8.08
C VAL A 343 1.32 26.51 7.39
N PRO A 344 0.77 27.65 7.85
CA PRO A 344 1.13 28.98 7.35
C PRO A 344 2.65 29.23 7.41
N HIS A 345 3.21 29.93 6.41
CA HIS A 345 4.66 30.18 6.30
C HIS A 345 5.26 30.94 7.49
N ASP A 346 4.42 31.65 8.24
CA ASP A 346 4.71 32.47 9.42
C ASP A 346 4.48 31.73 10.77
N SER A 347 3.95 30.51 10.79
CA SER A 347 3.80 29.72 12.03
C SER A 347 5.16 29.34 12.63
N GLU A 348 5.42 29.67 13.89
CA GLU A 348 6.68 29.29 14.56
C GLU A 348 6.86 27.77 14.69
N GLU A 349 5.76 27.01 14.72
CA GLU A 349 5.70 25.57 15.02
C GLU A 349 6.10 24.66 13.84
N GLY A 350 6.16 25.19 12.61
CA GLY A 350 6.41 24.40 11.40
C GLY A 350 7.88 24.30 10.95
N LYS A 351 8.24 23.16 10.34
CA LYS A 351 9.52 22.93 9.65
C LYS A 351 9.38 23.18 8.14
N GLU A 352 10.30 23.93 7.53
CA GLU A 352 10.31 24.11 6.06
C GLU A 352 10.94 22.88 5.38
N VAL A 353 10.22 22.24 4.46
CA VAL A 353 10.66 21.04 3.73
C VAL A 353 10.31 21.15 2.25
N ALA A 354 11.28 20.79 1.38
CA ALA A 354 11.10 20.68 -0.06
C ALA A 354 11.55 19.33 -0.64
N VAL A 355 12.27 18.53 0.16
CA VAL A 355 12.87 17.27 -0.26
C VAL A 355 12.37 16.17 0.66
N TRP A 356 11.59 15.27 0.10
CA TRP A 356 11.01 14.11 0.79
C TRP A 356 11.67 12.85 0.25
N GLU A 357 11.98 11.88 1.10
CA GLU A 357 12.30 10.57 0.56
C GLU A 357 11.03 9.92 0.02
N ALA A 358 11.02 9.60 -1.28
CA ALA A 358 9.89 8.95 -1.91
C ALA A 358 9.79 7.52 -1.40
N TYR A 359 8.83 7.29 -0.50
CA TYR A 359 8.49 5.99 0.04
C TYR A 359 9.61 5.31 0.85
N ALA A 360 9.97 5.88 2.00
CA ALA A 360 11.00 5.32 2.89
C ALA A 360 10.73 3.84 3.27
N ASP A 361 9.45 3.49 3.54
CA ASP A 361 9.01 2.17 4.02
C ASP A 361 8.15 1.37 3.03
N ASP A 362 7.52 1.99 2.02
CA ASP A 362 6.67 1.30 1.02
C ASP A 362 7.44 0.26 0.20
N PHE A 363 8.77 0.39 0.14
CA PHE A 363 9.68 -0.62 -0.43
C PHE A 363 9.82 -1.89 0.42
N VAL A 364 9.26 -1.92 1.63
CA VAL A 364 8.98 -3.15 2.37
C VAL A 364 7.66 -3.74 1.89
N GLU A 365 6.59 -2.94 1.76
CA GLU A 365 5.22 -3.40 1.48
C GLU A 365 4.96 -3.80 0.03
N VAL A 366 5.33 -2.98 -0.96
CA VAL A 366 5.15 -3.34 -2.39
C VAL A 366 5.97 -4.58 -2.75
N ASP A 367 7.16 -4.71 -2.16
CA ASP A 367 7.98 -5.91 -2.27
C ASP A 367 7.51 -7.07 -1.36
N VAL A 368 6.42 -6.95 -0.57
CA VAL A 368 5.76 -8.13 0.06
C VAL A 368 5.18 -9.05 -1.02
N PHE A 369 4.60 -8.52 -2.11
CA PHE A 369 4.15 -9.37 -3.22
C PHE A 369 5.34 -10.08 -3.86
N THR A 370 6.41 -9.34 -4.17
CA THR A 370 7.68 -9.87 -4.69
C THR A 370 8.23 -10.96 -3.77
N ARG A 371 8.30 -10.71 -2.45
CA ARG A 371 8.79 -11.64 -1.42
C ARG A 371 7.90 -12.88 -1.28
N ARG A 372 6.57 -12.75 -1.32
CA ARG A 372 5.64 -13.88 -1.31
C ARG A 372 5.81 -14.74 -2.56
N PHE A 373 5.88 -14.12 -3.74
CA PHE A 373 6.09 -14.82 -5.01
C PHE A 373 7.44 -15.53 -5.06
N VAL A 374 8.54 -14.86 -4.66
CA VAL A 374 9.86 -15.47 -4.51
C VAL A 374 9.85 -16.59 -3.45
N GLY A 375 9.14 -16.42 -2.34
CA GLY A 375 8.94 -17.46 -1.33
C GLY A 375 8.24 -18.71 -1.88
N ILE A 376 7.22 -18.54 -2.71
CA ILE A 376 6.53 -19.63 -3.43
C ILE A 376 7.49 -20.31 -4.41
N VAL A 377 8.19 -19.54 -5.26
CA VAL A 377 9.15 -20.06 -6.26
C VAL A 377 10.28 -20.83 -5.57
N ASN A 378 10.87 -20.30 -4.50
CA ASN A 378 11.91 -20.96 -3.70
C ASN A 378 11.38 -22.23 -3.00
N SER A 379 10.11 -22.26 -2.61
CA SER A 379 9.46 -23.45 -2.03
C SER A 379 9.22 -24.53 -3.08
N VAL A 380 8.82 -24.14 -4.30
CA VAL A 380 8.73 -25.03 -5.46
C VAL A 380 10.12 -25.57 -5.84
N GLU A 381 11.17 -24.73 -5.83
CA GLU A 381 12.55 -25.17 -6.07
C GLU A 381 13.00 -26.22 -5.04
N ARG A 382 12.85 -25.93 -3.73
CA ARG A 382 13.15 -26.88 -2.65
C ARG A 382 12.39 -28.21 -2.79
N THR A 383 11.14 -28.16 -3.23
CA THR A 383 10.29 -29.34 -3.42
C THR A 383 10.66 -30.15 -4.66
N ARG A 384 11.08 -29.49 -5.76
CA ARG A 384 11.54 -30.16 -6.99
C ARG A 384 12.99 -30.66 -6.90
N GLY A 385 13.81 -30.00 -6.08
CA GLY A 385 15.17 -30.39 -5.72
C GLY A 385 16.13 -30.55 -6.90
N TRP A 386 17.26 -31.22 -6.62
CA TRP A 386 18.30 -31.52 -7.61
C TRP A 386 17.79 -32.27 -8.85
N ILE A 387 16.75 -33.10 -8.71
CA ILE A 387 16.16 -33.84 -9.83
C ILE A 387 15.42 -32.88 -10.77
N GLY A 388 14.58 -31.98 -10.24
CA GLY A 388 13.91 -30.96 -11.04
C GLY A 388 14.89 -30.01 -11.71
N TRP A 389 15.92 -29.57 -10.98
CA TRP A 389 17.00 -28.74 -11.52
C TRP A 389 17.76 -29.45 -12.66
N ALA A 390 18.15 -30.71 -12.49
CA ALA A 390 18.86 -31.47 -13.51
C ALA A 390 18.00 -31.71 -14.76
N VAL A 391 16.72 -32.06 -14.58
CA VAL A 391 15.75 -32.23 -15.67
C VAL A 391 15.57 -30.94 -16.46
N ASP A 392 15.44 -29.79 -15.79
CA ASP A 392 15.22 -28.51 -16.47
C ASP A 392 16.51 -27.96 -17.12
N ASN A 393 17.70 -28.24 -16.58
CA ASN A 393 18.98 -27.98 -17.28
C ASN A 393 19.11 -28.85 -18.55
N VAL A 394 18.76 -30.15 -18.48
CA VAL A 394 18.77 -31.04 -19.64
C VAL A 394 17.77 -30.57 -20.71
N LYS A 395 16.56 -30.16 -20.32
CA LYS A 395 15.61 -29.52 -21.25
C LYS A 395 16.19 -28.26 -21.88
N ALA A 396 16.77 -27.36 -21.09
CA ALA A 396 17.32 -26.09 -21.58
C ALA A 396 18.44 -26.28 -22.61
N VAL A 397 19.26 -27.34 -22.47
CA VAL A 397 20.30 -27.71 -23.45
C VAL A 397 19.70 -28.36 -24.70
N LEU A 398 18.71 -29.25 -24.56
CA LEU A 398 18.12 -29.99 -25.68
C LEU A 398 17.08 -29.21 -26.50
N TYR A 399 16.47 -28.17 -25.91
CA TYR A 399 15.45 -27.32 -26.53
C TYR A 399 15.95 -26.61 -27.80
N PRO A 400 17.06 -25.83 -27.80
CA PRO A 400 17.59 -25.20 -29.01
C PRO A 400 18.14 -26.20 -30.03
N LEU A 401 18.44 -27.44 -29.63
CA LEU A 401 18.90 -28.51 -30.51
C LEU A 401 17.74 -29.23 -31.24
N GLY A 402 16.48 -28.89 -30.95
CA GLY A 402 15.29 -29.45 -31.61
C GLY A 402 14.98 -30.92 -31.27
N LEU A 403 15.78 -31.55 -30.40
CA LEU A 403 15.71 -32.97 -30.05
C LEU A 403 14.47 -33.35 -29.22
N MET A 404 13.72 -32.36 -28.72
CA MET A 404 12.46 -32.60 -28.00
C MET A 404 11.21 -32.72 -28.90
N LYS A 405 11.37 -33.06 -30.20
CA LYS A 405 10.26 -33.53 -31.05
C LYS A 405 9.94 -35.02 -30.79
N ILE A 406 9.53 -35.34 -29.56
CA ILE A 406 8.97 -36.66 -29.19
C ILE A 406 7.45 -36.48 -28.97
N HIS A 407 6.66 -37.48 -29.40
CA HIS A 407 5.20 -37.33 -29.49
C HIS A 407 4.50 -37.06 -28.15
N ARG A 408 3.35 -36.38 -28.25
CA ARG A 408 2.52 -35.85 -27.16
C ARG A 408 1.64 -36.94 -26.52
N THR A 409 2.25 -38.04 -26.09
CA THR A 409 1.56 -39.21 -25.51
C THR A 409 2.29 -39.75 -24.28
N HIS A 410 1.54 -40.06 -23.22
CA HIS A 410 1.95 -40.76 -21.99
C HIS A 410 2.97 -40.12 -21.03
N LEU A 411 3.41 -38.87 -21.20
CA LEU A 411 4.11 -38.10 -20.15
C LEU A 411 3.36 -36.87 -19.60
N SER A 412 2.10 -36.68 -19.96
CA SER A 412 1.28 -35.52 -19.54
C SER A 412 0.71 -35.60 -18.11
N LEU A 413 0.77 -36.75 -17.45
CA LEU A 413 0.16 -37.01 -16.13
C LEU A 413 1.02 -36.60 -14.91
N LEU A 414 2.15 -35.93 -15.11
CA LEU A 414 3.04 -35.48 -14.01
C LEU A 414 3.51 -34.02 -14.13
N SER A 415 2.96 -33.23 -15.06
CA SER A 415 3.30 -31.81 -15.20
C SER A 415 2.11 -30.89 -15.50
N SER A 416 0.96 -31.43 -15.91
CA SER A 416 -0.22 -30.63 -16.28
C SER A 416 -0.99 -30.21 -15.03
N ASP A 417 -1.32 -31.17 -14.17
CA ASP A 417 -2.30 -30.97 -13.10
C ASP A 417 -1.75 -30.20 -11.90
N LEU A 418 -0.42 -30.15 -11.72
CA LEU A 418 0.20 -29.37 -10.64
C LEU A 418 0.12 -27.85 -10.85
N TYR A 419 0.14 -27.36 -12.09
CA TYR A 419 0.12 -25.92 -12.37
C TYR A 419 -1.26 -25.28 -12.21
N VAL A 420 -2.33 -26.08 -12.11
CA VAL A 420 -3.70 -25.59 -11.90
C VAL A 420 -4.20 -25.90 -10.48
N PHE A 421 -3.89 -27.07 -9.89
CA PHE A 421 -4.29 -27.39 -8.52
C PHE A 421 -3.49 -26.67 -7.43
N ALA A 422 -2.22 -26.32 -7.67
CA ALA A 422 -1.41 -25.56 -6.70
C ALA A 422 -1.88 -24.10 -6.50
N LEU A 423 -2.86 -23.65 -7.30
CA LEU A 423 -3.52 -22.35 -7.18
C LEU A 423 -4.84 -22.41 -6.39
N PHE A 424 -5.30 -23.60 -5.96
CA PHE A 424 -6.65 -23.78 -5.40
C PHE A 424 -6.81 -24.79 -4.25
N THR A 425 -5.74 -25.39 -3.71
CA THR A 425 -5.88 -26.37 -2.60
C THR A 425 -4.79 -26.29 -1.52
N PHE A 426 -5.21 -26.59 -0.27
CA PHE A 426 -4.45 -26.81 0.96
C PHE A 426 -3.95 -25.61 1.79
N LEU A 427 -4.90 -25.04 2.54
CA LEU A 427 -4.74 -24.81 3.99
C LEU A 427 -5.21 -26.09 4.77
N PRO A 428 -4.93 -26.26 6.08
CA PRO A 428 -3.89 -27.20 6.48
C PRO A 428 -4.36 -28.45 7.24
N ALA A 429 -3.50 -29.47 7.30
CA ALA A 429 -3.60 -30.57 8.26
C ALA A 429 -2.57 -30.35 9.39
N ASN A 430 -3.03 -30.35 10.65
CA ASN A 430 -2.22 -29.93 11.80
C ASN A 430 -1.76 -31.14 12.65
N LYS A 431 -0.53 -31.06 13.18
CA LYS A 431 0.09 -31.92 14.22
C LYS A 431 -0.19 -33.44 14.20
N LEU A 432 0.86 -34.22 13.94
CA LEU A 432 1.37 -35.15 14.98
C LEU A 432 2.82 -35.59 14.70
N CYS A 433 3.59 -35.77 15.77
CA CYS A 433 4.96 -36.28 15.69
C CYS A 433 4.96 -37.81 15.61
N LEU A 434 5.97 -38.39 14.93
CA LEU A 434 6.75 -39.50 15.48
C LEU A 434 8.05 -39.70 14.69
N SER A 435 9.17 -39.80 15.41
CA SER A 435 10.51 -39.95 14.87
C SER A 435 10.95 -41.43 14.81
N PRO A 436 11.60 -41.88 13.73
CA PRO A 436 12.34 -43.13 13.73
C PRO A 436 13.85 -42.90 13.53
N PHE A 437 14.61 -42.91 14.63
CA PHE A 437 16.03 -43.27 14.56
C PHE A 437 16.42 -44.08 15.81
N ALA A 438 16.81 -45.32 15.58
CA ALA A 438 17.37 -46.20 16.60
C ALA A 438 18.88 -46.33 16.41
N ILE A 439 19.63 -46.55 17.50
CA ILE A 439 20.74 -47.52 17.56
C ILE A 439 21.30 -47.64 19.00
N ARG A 440 21.57 -48.89 19.42
CA ARG A 440 22.35 -49.36 20.59
C ARG A 440 21.94 -48.94 22.02
N GLY A 441 21.63 -49.96 22.85
CA GLY A 441 22.14 -49.99 24.24
C GLY A 441 21.36 -50.72 25.33
N GLY A 442 21.52 -52.06 25.45
CA GLY A 442 21.60 -52.71 26.78
C GLY A 442 20.35 -53.31 27.47
N ARG A 443 20.29 -54.66 27.45
CA ARG A 443 19.75 -55.59 28.50
C ARG A 443 18.22 -55.63 28.79
N ARG A 444 17.76 -56.82 29.20
CA ARG A 444 16.41 -57.20 29.72
C ARG A 444 16.53 -57.48 31.24
N PRO A 445 15.51 -58.00 32.00
CA PRO A 445 14.07 -58.24 31.71
C PRO A 445 13.08 -57.78 32.82
N ALA A 446 11.74 -57.87 32.58
CA ALA A 446 10.81 -58.75 33.35
C ALA A 446 9.29 -58.45 33.15
N ASN A 447 8.53 -59.55 33.01
CA ASN A 447 7.13 -59.80 33.44
C ASN A 447 5.88 -59.16 32.78
N LEU A 448 4.82 -59.98 32.81
CA LEU A 448 3.41 -59.90 32.34
C LEU A 448 2.48 -60.00 33.59
N PRO A 449 1.12 -59.90 33.56
CA PRO A 449 0.21 -60.42 32.53
C PRO A 449 -1.09 -59.61 32.18
N LEU A 450 -1.86 -60.18 31.25
CA LEU A 450 -3.22 -59.78 30.80
C LEU A 450 -4.35 -60.32 31.73
N PRO A 451 -5.55 -59.72 31.71
CA PRO A 451 -6.72 -60.30 30.99
C PRO A 451 -7.66 -59.20 30.36
N THR A 452 -8.71 -59.40 29.54
CA THR A 452 -9.32 -60.54 28.80
C THR A 452 -10.17 -60.02 27.59
N THR A 453 -10.79 -60.92 26.80
CA THR A 453 -11.79 -60.68 25.71
C THR A 453 -13.22 -61.13 26.17
N PRO A 454 -14.33 -61.33 25.38
CA PRO A 454 -14.52 -61.35 23.90
C PRO A 454 -15.89 -60.94 23.22
N LEU A 455 -15.80 -60.49 21.95
CA LEU A 455 -16.60 -60.89 20.73
C LEU A 455 -18.13 -60.65 20.51
N ARG A 456 -18.47 -60.58 19.19
CA ARG A 456 -19.78 -60.63 18.44
C ARG A 456 -20.64 -59.35 18.42
N ALA A 457 -21.16 -58.77 17.32
CA ALA A 457 -21.25 -59.01 15.85
C ALA A 457 -22.57 -59.57 15.24
N VAL A 458 -22.99 -59.00 14.08
CA VAL A 458 -24.07 -59.40 13.12
C VAL A 458 -25.52 -59.07 13.61
N ARG A 459 -26.46 -58.44 12.86
CA ARG A 459 -27.01 -58.73 11.50
C ARG A 459 -27.76 -57.54 10.82
N VAL A 460 -28.28 -57.76 9.61
CA VAL A 460 -28.98 -56.82 8.69
C VAL A 460 -30.45 -57.22 8.44
N SER A 461 -31.41 -56.27 8.30
CA SER A 461 -32.65 -56.46 7.48
C SER A 461 -33.63 -55.26 7.31
N ARG A 462 -33.99 -54.93 6.04
CA ARG A 462 -35.39 -54.77 5.49
C ARG A 462 -36.23 -53.49 5.80
N LEU A 463 -37.22 -53.00 4.99
CA LEU A 463 -37.82 -53.33 3.65
C LEU A 463 -38.71 -52.18 3.07
N LEU A 464 -38.75 -52.01 1.72
CA LEU A 464 -39.87 -51.48 0.85
C LEU A 464 -40.35 -50.00 1.03
N ARG A 465 -41.06 -49.32 0.09
CA ARG A 465 -41.55 -49.49 -1.32
C ARG A 465 -41.62 -48.06 -1.95
N SER A 466 -41.81 -47.75 -3.24
CA SER A 466 -42.57 -48.35 -4.37
C SER A 466 -42.03 -47.94 -5.77
N GLN A 467 -42.56 -48.53 -6.86
CA GLN A 467 -42.16 -48.29 -8.27
C GLN A 467 -43.18 -47.50 -9.12
N LYS A 468 -42.73 -46.91 -10.24
CA LYS A 468 -43.38 -47.01 -11.58
C LYS A 468 -42.39 -46.66 -12.72
N ILE A 469 -42.69 -47.09 -13.96
CA ILE A 469 -41.73 -47.19 -15.10
C ILE A 469 -42.42 -46.90 -16.46
N LYS A 470 -41.73 -46.23 -17.41
CA LYS A 470 -41.74 -46.33 -18.92
C LYS A 470 -41.23 -45.00 -19.55
N LEU A 471 -40.34 -44.86 -20.55
CA LEU A 471 -39.52 -45.74 -21.44
C LEU A 471 -40.03 -46.03 -22.89
N ALA A 472 -39.50 -45.31 -23.89
CA ALA A 472 -39.35 -45.60 -25.36
C ALA A 472 -38.45 -44.46 -25.98
N MET A 473 -37.46 -44.62 -26.90
CA MET A 473 -37.33 -45.23 -28.26
C MET A 473 -38.01 -44.38 -29.37
N TRP A 474 -37.47 -44.07 -30.58
CA TRP A 474 -36.42 -44.59 -31.53
C TRP A 474 -36.09 -43.48 -32.62
N GLN A 475 -35.17 -43.50 -33.63
CA GLN A 475 -33.91 -44.23 -34.00
C GLN A 475 -33.11 -43.49 -35.15
N ARG A 476 -31.85 -43.95 -35.44
CA ARG A 476 -30.96 -44.00 -36.67
C ARG A 476 -31.40 -43.50 -38.09
N PRO A 477 -30.53 -43.45 -39.17
CA PRO A 477 -29.09 -43.05 -39.35
C PRO A 477 -28.69 -42.45 -40.78
N ARG A 478 -27.36 -42.29 -41.09
CA ARG A 478 -26.67 -42.24 -42.45
C ARG A 478 -26.77 -40.93 -43.29
N LEU A 479 -25.90 -40.57 -44.28
CA LEU A 479 -24.62 -41.08 -44.89
C LEU A 479 -23.94 -39.96 -45.77
N LEU A 480 -22.60 -40.02 -45.98
CA LEU A 480 -21.80 -39.41 -47.10
C LEU A 480 -21.80 -37.86 -47.27
N ASP A 481 -20.84 -37.15 -47.89
CA ASP A 481 -19.48 -37.47 -48.41
C ASP A 481 -18.59 -36.19 -48.41
N ASP A 482 -17.27 -36.34 -48.59
CA ASP A 482 -16.27 -35.29 -48.89
C ASP A 482 -15.47 -35.75 -50.13
N PRO A 483 -15.07 -34.90 -51.12
CA PRO A 483 -13.66 -34.45 -51.10
C PRO A 483 -13.23 -33.17 -51.88
N PHE A 484 -12.08 -32.64 -51.44
CA PHE A 484 -10.90 -32.17 -52.23
C PHE A 484 -10.86 -30.85 -53.08
N THR A 485 -9.86 -30.01 -52.69
CA THR A 485 -8.78 -29.38 -53.50
C THR A 485 -8.93 -28.07 -54.31
N THR A 486 -8.01 -27.11 -53.97
CA THR A 486 -7.22 -26.22 -54.86
C THR A 486 -7.93 -25.05 -55.60
N LEU A 487 -7.28 -23.96 -56.04
CA LEU A 487 -5.86 -23.51 -56.04
C LEU A 487 -5.79 -21.94 -56.03
N SER A 488 -4.61 -21.36 -55.86
CA SER A 488 -4.26 -19.94 -56.14
C SER A 488 -3.54 -19.81 -57.51
N PRO A 489 -3.09 -18.62 -58.03
CA PRO A 489 -3.06 -17.25 -57.46
C PRO A 489 -3.43 -16.10 -58.46
N GLU A 490 -3.02 -14.86 -58.11
CA GLU A 490 -2.50 -13.78 -58.98
C GLU A 490 -3.39 -12.72 -59.71
N THR A 491 -2.74 -11.55 -59.93
CA THR A 491 -3.02 -10.42 -60.85
C THR A 491 -4.15 -9.39 -60.61
N LEU A 492 -3.72 -8.18 -60.19
CA LEU A 492 -4.15 -6.86 -60.69
C LEU A 492 -3.69 -6.67 -62.17
N PRO A 493 -4.10 -5.66 -62.99
CA PRO A 493 -4.51 -4.29 -62.61
C PRO A 493 -5.59 -3.54 -63.50
N SER A 494 -5.79 -2.25 -63.16
CA SER A 494 -6.01 -1.09 -64.07
C SER A 494 -7.25 -0.96 -65.01
N THR A 495 -8.26 -0.21 -64.53
CA THR A 495 -8.78 1.08 -65.08
C THR A 495 -9.19 1.31 -66.57
N THR A 496 -10.13 2.28 -66.73
CA THR A 496 -10.51 3.06 -67.96
C THR A 496 -11.58 2.43 -68.89
N PHE A 497 -12.46 3.17 -69.61
CA PHE A 497 -12.79 4.61 -69.65
C PHE A 497 -14.20 4.88 -70.29
N LYS A 498 -14.77 6.08 -70.06
CA LYS A 498 -15.67 6.96 -70.90
C LYS A 498 -16.71 6.30 -71.86
N TRP A 499 -17.94 6.79 -72.03
CA TRP A 499 -18.39 8.12 -72.55
C TRP A 499 -19.86 8.38 -72.10
N ALA A 500 -20.29 9.56 -71.63
CA ALA A 500 -20.68 10.78 -72.37
C ALA A 500 -21.81 10.55 -73.41
N ASN A 501 -23.04 11.08 -73.31
CA ASN A 501 -23.54 12.49 -73.36
C ASN A 501 -25.09 12.46 -73.05
N ARG A 502 -25.98 13.49 -72.93
CA ARG A 502 -26.12 14.97 -72.72
C ARG A 502 -27.66 15.26 -72.56
N ALA A 503 -28.23 16.39 -72.11
CA ALA A 503 -27.86 17.48 -71.17
C ALA A 503 -29.04 18.51 -71.00
N THR A 504 -28.98 19.36 -69.96
CA THR A 504 -29.58 20.73 -69.80
C THR A 504 -31.10 21.01 -69.57
N ARG A 505 -31.33 21.86 -68.53
CA ARG A 505 -32.31 22.99 -68.37
C ARG A 505 -33.81 22.76 -68.07
N SER A 506 -34.25 23.29 -66.90
CA SER A 506 -35.34 24.30 -66.78
C SER A 506 -35.28 25.06 -65.42
N SER A 507 -36.25 25.94 -65.10
CA SER A 507 -36.36 26.76 -63.87
C SER A 507 -37.82 27.26 -63.67
N ARG A 508 -38.30 27.92 -62.60
CA ARG A 508 -37.67 28.75 -61.52
C ARG A 508 -38.67 29.05 -60.36
N PHE A 509 -38.24 29.86 -59.39
CA PHE A 509 -39.03 30.77 -58.51
C PHE A 509 -39.82 30.22 -57.28
N SER A 510 -39.14 30.31 -56.12
CA SER A 510 -39.50 31.10 -54.90
C SER A 510 -40.92 31.11 -54.28
N ARG A 511 -40.96 30.87 -52.95
CA ARG A 511 -41.50 31.72 -51.83
C ARG A 511 -41.36 30.89 -50.51
N PHE A 512 -41.21 31.42 -49.29
CA PHE A 512 -41.23 32.79 -48.74
C PHE A 512 -40.07 33.01 -47.70
N ARG A 513 -40.05 34.15 -46.99
CA ARG A 513 -39.07 34.62 -45.97
C ARG A 513 -39.42 34.07 -44.56
N PHE A 514 -38.57 34.09 -43.51
CA PHE A 514 -37.70 35.19 -43.02
C PHE A 514 -36.38 34.77 -42.32
N THR A 515 -35.44 35.72 -42.32
CA THR A 515 -34.23 35.90 -41.47
C THR A 515 -34.09 37.42 -41.22
N PRO A 516 -33.40 37.92 -40.15
CA PRO A 516 -31.93 38.06 -40.08
C PRO A 516 -31.37 37.92 -38.64
N LEU A 517 -30.11 38.23 -38.28
CA LEU A 517 -28.78 37.96 -38.86
C LEU A 517 -27.71 38.41 -37.83
N LYS A 518 -26.68 37.57 -37.57
CA LYS A 518 -25.33 37.84 -37.01
C LYS A 518 -25.08 39.15 -36.21
N ILE A 519 -24.47 39.01 -35.03
CA ILE A 519 -23.09 39.48 -34.79
C ILE A 519 -22.44 38.56 -33.75
N GLY A 520 -21.39 37.86 -34.18
CA GLY A 520 -20.34 37.33 -33.32
C GLY A 520 -19.02 37.90 -33.86
N VAL A 521 -17.98 37.95 -33.01
CA VAL A 521 -16.70 38.65 -33.27
C VAL A 521 -16.84 40.19 -33.31
N LEU A 522 -16.71 40.84 -32.13
CA LEU A 522 -15.91 42.08 -32.01
C LEU A 522 -15.53 42.51 -30.57
N LEU A 523 -16.09 41.93 -29.50
CA LEU A 523 -15.76 42.32 -28.10
C LEU A 523 -14.89 41.30 -27.37
N PHE A 524 -13.74 41.02 -27.97
CA PHE A 524 -12.53 40.62 -27.26
C PHE A 524 -11.82 41.92 -26.84
N ILE A 525 -11.15 41.94 -25.67
CA ILE A 525 -10.18 42.99 -25.22
C ILE A 525 -10.77 44.32 -24.64
N LEU A 526 -10.35 44.63 -23.40
CA LEU A 526 -10.34 45.93 -22.67
C LEU A 526 -11.68 46.62 -22.28
N GLY A 527 -11.69 47.25 -21.09
CA GLY A 527 -12.80 48.10 -20.59
C GLY A 527 -13.44 47.59 -19.28
N SER A 528 -12.71 47.40 -18.19
CA SER A 528 -12.37 48.42 -17.18
C SER A 528 -13.43 48.66 -16.09
N PHE A 529 -13.00 48.37 -14.85
CA PHE A 529 -13.43 48.87 -13.53
C PHE A 529 -14.44 50.04 -13.44
N VAL A 530 -15.53 49.78 -12.70
CA VAL A 530 -16.00 50.52 -11.49
C VAL A 530 -16.77 51.87 -11.63
N LEU A 531 -17.71 52.05 -10.69
CA LEU A 531 -18.62 53.19 -10.40
C LEU A 531 -19.96 53.33 -11.19
N VAL A 532 -21.06 53.90 -10.64
CA VAL A 532 -21.66 53.84 -9.27
C VAL A 532 -23.03 54.56 -9.25
N ARG A 533 -24.03 54.03 -8.49
CA ARG A 533 -25.25 54.75 -7.94
C ARG A 533 -26.23 55.40 -8.96
N ASP A 534 -27.47 55.80 -8.64
CA ASP A 534 -28.32 55.62 -7.44
C ASP A 534 -29.83 55.71 -7.79
N CYS A 535 -30.69 55.31 -6.83
CA CYS A 535 -32.06 55.76 -6.51
C CYS A 535 -32.99 54.55 -6.19
N ILE A 536 -33.25 54.18 -4.93
CA ILE A 536 -34.09 54.85 -3.89
C ILE A 536 -35.59 54.68 -4.23
N SER A 537 -36.50 54.21 -3.35
CA SER A 537 -36.50 53.97 -1.87
C SER A 537 -37.16 52.62 -1.52
N GLY A 538 -37.16 52.08 -0.29
CA GLY A 538 -36.60 52.49 1.01
C GLY A 538 -36.41 51.24 1.91
N SER A 539 -35.60 51.28 2.97
CA SER A 539 -36.01 51.55 4.38
C SER A 539 -36.91 50.44 4.99
N ASP A 540 -36.65 49.90 6.18
CA ASP A 540 -35.88 50.45 7.32
C ASP A 540 -34.67 49.63 7.79
N VAL A 541 -33.82 50.26 8.61
CA VAL A 541 -32.69 49.67 9.32
C VAL A 541 -32.83 49.95 10.81
N VAL A 542 -32.64 48.93 11.65
CA VAL A 542 -32.31 49.12 13.08
C VAL A 542 -30.99 48.40 13.34
N ALA A 543 -29.91 49.16 13.41
CA ALA A 543 -28.66 48.72 14.00
C ALA A 543 -28.64 49.18 15.46
N LEU A 544 -28.26 48.29 16.38
CA LEU A 544 -28.00 48.64 17.78
C LEU A 544 -26.60 48.14 18.18
N GLN A 545 -25.97 48.96 19.04
CA GLN A 545 -24.53 49.01 19.27
C GLN A 545 -23.83 47.68 19.54
N VAL A 546 -22.58 47.61 19.06
CA VAL A 546 -21.52 46.87 19.76
C VAL A 546 -21.22 47.65 21.05
N ASP A 547 -21.72 47.17 22.20
CA ASP A 547 -21.17 47.59 23.48
C ASP A 547 -19.90 46.80 23.78
N ARG A 548 -18.83 47.53 24.12
CA ARG A 548 -17.66 46.97 24.80
C ARG A 548 -17.87 47.20 26.28
N ASP A 549 -18.39 46.20 26.97
CA ASP A 549 -18.26 46.14 28.43
C ASP A 549 -17.51 44.88 28.86
N ILE A 550 -16.79 45.00 29.96
CA ILE A 550 -15.89 43.97 30.49
C ILE A 550 -16.63 43.15 31.56
N SER A 551 -16.22 41.90 31.71
CA SER A 551 -16.70 40.96 32.74
C SER A 551 -18.17 40.54 32.65
N ASN A 552 -18.38 39.39 32.02
CA ASN A 552 -19.09 38.30 32.71
C ASN A 552 -18.49 36.96 32.32
N ILE A 553 -18.30 36.08 33.32
CA ILE A 553 -17.71 34.75 33.11
C ILE A 553 -18.82 33.81 32.65
N THR A 554 -18.83 33.46 31.37
CA THR A 554 -19.76 32.45 30.83
C THR A 554 -19.35 31.07 31.33
N ILE A 555 -19.97 30.62 32.43
CA ILE A 555 -19.68 29.33 33.07
C ILE A 555 -19.99 28.20 32.08
N VAL A 556 -18.96 27.42 31.71
CA VAL A 556 -19.10 26.24 30.85
C VAL A 556 -19.76 25.11 31.65
N PRO A 557 -20.95 24.61 31.27
CA PRO A 557 -21.63 23.56 32.06
C PRO A 557 -20.90 22.22 31.96
N GLN A 558 -20.50 21.71 33.12
CA GLN A 558 -19.51 20.65 33.30
C GLN A 558 -19.94 19.27 32.74
N ALA A 559 -18.95 18.46 32.38
CA ALA A 559 -19.08 17.00 32.19
C ALA A 559 -18.83 16.28 33.53
N ALA A 560 -19.42 15.09 33.70
CA ALA A 560 -19.45 14.34 34.97
C ALA A 560 -18.05 14.13 35.57
N PHE A 561 -17.14 13.53 34.81
CA PHE A 561 -15.71 13.68 35.06
C PHE A 561 -15.18 14.86 34.26
N GLN A 562 -14.70 15.89 34.96
CA GLN A 562 -13.85 16.91 34.36
C GLN A 562 -12.52 16.27 33.92
N PRO A 563 -11.91 16.71 32.81
CA PRO A 563 -10.49 16.46 32.62
C PRO A 563 -9.76 17.11 33.81
N PRO A 564 -8.88 16.38 34.53
CA PRO A 564 -8.04 17.02 35.53
C PRO A 564 -7.16 18.05 34.84
N GLU A 565 -7.08 19.23 35.46
CA GLU A 565 -6.22 20.36 35.09
C GLU A 565 -6.57 21.09 33.79
N ALA A 566 -6.75 22.41 33.89
CA ALA A 566 -6.63 23.34 32.76
C ALA A 566 -5.14 23.62 32.40
N GLY A 567 -4.26 22.65 32.70
CA GLY A 567 -2.82 22.70 32.42
C GLY A 567 -2.51 22.21 31.00
N HIS A 568 -1.34 22.56 30.48
CA HIS A 568 -0.97 22.20 29.11
C HIS A 568 -0.52 20.72 28.95
N TYR A 569 -0.24 20.02 30.05
CA TYR A 569 0.24 18.63 30.04
C TYR A 569 -0.56 17.75 31.01
N ARG A 570 -1.47 16.93 30.45
CA ARG A 570 -2.03 15.76 31.14
C ARG A 570 -0.88 14.86 31.60
N ALA A 571 -0.87 14.43 32.87
CA ALA A 571 -0.04 13.30 33.28
C ALA A 571 -0.48 12.05 32.48
N PRO A 572 0.44 11.24 31.91
CA PRO A 572 0.06 10.03 31.20
C PRO A 572 -0.72 9.08 32.13
N ASP A 573 -1.53 8.18 31.56
CA ASP A 573 -2.09 7.07 32.33
C ASP A 573 -0.93 6.15 32.72
N LEU A 574 -0.33 6.39 33.90
CA LEU A 574 0.86 5.70 34.42
C LEU A 574 0.50 4.52 35.36
N ILE A 575 -0.79 4.28 35.59
CA ILE A 575 -1.31 3.25 36.48
C ILE A 575 -2.00 2.19 35.62
N ASP A 576 -1.55 0.93 35.74
CA ASP A 576 -2.23 -0.20 35.11
C ASP A 576 -3.57 -0.45 35.82
N THR A 577 -4.68 0.01 35.22
CA THR A 577 -6.01 -0.15 35.82
C THR A 577 -6.46 -1.61 35.88
N PHE A 578 -5.75 -2.52 35.19
CA PHE A 578 -5.95 -3.96 35.27
C PHE A 578 -5.14 -4.65 36.37
N GLN A 579 -4.34 -3.93 37.16
CA GLN A 579 -3.51 -4.52 38.23
C GLN A 579 -4.30 -5.41 39.21
N SER A 580 -5.57 -5.07 39.48
CA SER A 580 -6.48 -5.83 40.35
C SER A 580 -7.41 -6.81 39.62
N TYR A 581 -7.27 -6.98 38.30
CA TYR A 581 -8.18 -7.81 37.51
C TYR A 581 -7.80 -9.30 37.59
N LYS A 582 -8.81 -10.16 37.71
CA LYS A 582 -8.66 -11.61 37.62
C LYS A 582 -7.97 -11.97 36.30
N PHE A 583 -7.03 -12.91 36.38
CA PHE A 583 -6.24 -13.45 35.26
C PHE A 583 -5.35 -12.44 34.50
N ARG A 584 -5.18 -11.18 34.94
CA ARG A 584 -4.31 -10.17 34.28
C ARG A 584 -2.92 -10.69 33.90
N ASN A 585 -2.24 -11.38 34.82
CA ASN A 585 -0.92 -11.97 34.57
C ASN A 585 -0.95 -13.22 33.68
N THR A 586 -2.09 -13.91 33.59
CA THR A 586 -2.26 -15.12 32.76
C THR A 586 -2.59 -14.75 31.31
N CYS A 587 -3.44 -13.74 31.11
CA CYS A 587 -3.79 -13.22 29.79
C CYS A 587 -2.74 -12.24 29.23
N ASN A 588 -1.81 -11.76 30.07
CA ASN A 588 -0.74 -10.83 29.73
C ASN A 588 -1.23 -9.56 29.01
N VAL A 589 -2.17 -8.85 29.64
CA VAL A 589 -2.69 -7.55 29.19
C VAL A 589 -2.61 -6.54 30.33
N SER A 590 -1.92 -5.44 30.09
CA SER A 590 -1.87 -4.23 30.92
C SER A 590 -2.71 -3.14 30.25
N SER A 591 -3.39 -2.26 31.01
CA SER A 591 -4.07 -1.11 30.37
C SER A 591 -3.08 -0.19 29.65
N LEU A 592 -1.86 -0.09 30.19
CA LEU A 592 -0.74 0.70 29.66
C LEU A 592 -0.27 0.25 28.27
N ASP A 593 -0.60 -0.98 27.86
CA ASP A 593 -0.20 -1.52 26.55
C ASP A 593 -1.23 -1.21 25.44
N LEU A 594 -2.45 -0.78 25.80
CA LEU A 594 -3.58 -0.75 24.88
C LEU A 594 -3.72 0.58 24.13
N HIS A 595 -3.27 1.65 24.77
CA HIS A 595 -3.49 3.05 24.38
C HIS A 595 -2.24 3.86 24.77
N ALA A 596 -1.82 4.78 23.90
CA ALA A 596 -0.71 5.70 24.19
C ALA A 596 -1.29 7.08 24.55
N PRO A 597 -1.45 7.41 25.85
CA PRO A 597 -2.15 8.61 26.28
C PRO A 597 -1.35 9.89 26.01
N PHE A 598 -2.04 10.95 25.58
CA PHE A 598 -1.48 12.28 25.35
C PHE A 598 -2.42 13.41 25.80
N SER A 599 -2.07 14.65 25.45
CA SER A 599 -2.77 15.89 25.78
C SER A 599 -2.98 16.71 24.51
N PRO A 600 -4.15 17.33 24.27
CA PRO A 600 -5.30 17.47 25.16
C PRO A 600 -6.30 16.30 25.07
N VAL A 601 -7.04 16.03 26.15
CA VAL A 601 -8.23 15.16 26.12
C VAL A 601 -9.36 15.85 25.34
N CYS A 602 -10.12 15.08 24.56
CA CYS A 602 -11.23 15.59 23.76
C CYS A 602 -12.34 16.24 24.61
N LYS A 603 -12.83 17.42 24.17
CA LYS A 603 -13.69 18.30 24.98
C LYS A 603 -15.19 18.09 24.75
N ASP A 604 -15.56 17.48 23.64
CA ASP A 604 -16.93 17.27 23.19
C ASP A 604 -17.03 16.00 22.33
N ARG A 605 -18.26 15.53 22.06
CA ARG A 605 -18.48 14.28 21.30
C ARG A 605 -18.02 14.38 19.84
N THR A 606 -18.09 15.55 19.22
CA THR A 606 -17.71 15.73 17.81
C THR A 606 -16.20 15.58 17.62
N SER A 607 -15.41 16.27 18.44
CA SER A 607 -13.95 16.15 18.48
C SER A 607 -13.52 14.74 18.88
N MET A 608 -14.14 14.17 19.91
CA MET A 608 -13.89 12.79 20.35
C MET A 608 -14.11 11.77 19.23
N LEU A 609 -15.28 11.79 18.56
CA LEU A 609 -15.60 10.81 17.52
C LEU A 609 -14.72 10.98 16.27
N ALA A 610 -14.38 12.22 15.89
CA ALA A 610 -13.43 12.47 14.81
C ALA A 610 -12.02 11.96 15.14
N ALA A 611 -11.53 12.22 16.36
CA ALA A 611 -10.23 11.77 16.83
C ALA A 611 -10.12 10.24 16.91
N MET A 612 -11.15 9.56 17.42
CA MET A 612 -11.19 8.10 17.51
C MET A 612 -11.33 7.43 16.14
N SER A 613 -12.16 7.96 15.24
CA SER A 613 -12.38 7.39 13.91
C SER A 613 -11.17 7.55 12.99
N SER A 614 -10.42 8.66 13.14
CA SER A 614 -9.24 8.96 12.31
C SER A 614 -7.91 8.49 12.90
N GLY A 615 -7.86 8.18 14.19
CA GLY A 615 -6.72 7.52 14.83
C GLY A 615 -6.53 6.06 14.44
N GLY A 616 -5.40 5.48 14.82
CA GLY A 616 -5.01 4.12 14.42
C GLY A 616 -3.86 3.55 15.23
N ARG A 617 -3.07 2.68 14.59
CA ARG A 617 -1.86 2.06 15.17
C ARG A 617 -0.68 2.29 14.24
N ILE A 618 0.50 2.56 14.81
CA ILE A 618 1.74 2.73 14.06
C ILE A 618 2.62 1.50 14.35
N GLY A 619 2.36 0.41 13.63
CA GLY A 619 3.00 -0.88 13.83
C GLY A 619 2.01 -1.98 14.24
N HIS A 620 2.35 -3.22 13.90
CA HIS A 620 1.51 -4.39 14.13
C HIS A 620 1.38 -4.69 15.63
N ASP A 621 0.15 -4.59 16.15
CA ASP A 621 -0.22 -4.62 17.58
C ASP A 621 0.45 -3.53 18.45
N ALA A 622 0.83 -2.39 17.85
CA ALA A 622 1.20 -1.20 18.61
C ALA A 622 -0.02 -0.65 19.39
N PRO A 623 0.20 0.07 20.51
CA PRO A 623 -0.87 0.77 21.23
C PRO A 623 -1.69 1.67 20.30
N TYR A 624 -2.98 1.83 20.58
CA TYR A 624 -3.84 2.71 19.80
C TYR A 624 -3.52 4.20 20.08
N MET A 625 -3.47 5.00 19.01
CA MET A 625 -3.22 6.44 19.02
C MET A 625 -4.35 7.20 18.30
N PRO A 626 -5.20 7.95 19.02
CA PRO A 626 -6.15 8.89 18.40
C PRO A 626 -5.43 10.10 17.79
N ARG A 627 -6.14 10.88 16.96
CA ARG A 627 -5.57 12.09 16.30
C ARG A 627 -6.15 13.39 16.85
N GLY A 628 -5.31 14.39 17.06
CA GLY A 628 -5.69 15.77 17.45
C GLY A 628 -6.16 15.94 18.90
N CYS A 629 -6.91 15.00 19.46
CA CYS A 629 -7.23 14.94 20.89
C CYS A 629 -7.35 13.50 21.37
N ASP A 630 -7.19 13.31 22.67
CA ASP A 630 -7.09 11.99 23.30
C ASP A 630 -8.37 11.56 24.04
N MET A 631 -8.55 10.25 24.20
CA MET A 631 -9.55 9.68 25.10
C MET A 631 -8.97 9.44 26.50
N ARG A 632 -9.85 9.36 27.50
CA ARG A 632 -9.45 9.01 28.88
C ARG A 632 -9.58 7.51 29.10
N TRP A 633 -8.57 6.87 29.67
CA TRP A 633 -8.70 5.50 30.17
C TRP A 633 -9.39 5.52 31.54
N PHE A 634 -10.58 4.93 31.64
CA PHE A 634 -11.36 4.91 32.88
C PHE A 634 -11.02 3.70 33.77
N THR A 635 -11.12 3.89 35.08
CA THR A 635 -11.11 2.82 36.09
C THR A 635 -12.46 2.09 36.14
N THR A 636 -12.53 0.93 36.79
CA THR A 636 -13.78 0.16 36.95
C THR A 636 -14.90 1.01 37.58
N GLU A 637 -14.58 1.72 38.65
CA GLU A 637 -15.49 2.58 39.40
C GLU A 637 -16.09 3.68 38.51
N GLU A 638 -15.26 4.37 37.74
CA GLU A 638 -15.69 5.43 36.83
C GLU A 638 -16.56 4.89 35.69
N ILE A 639 -16.28 3.68 35.20
CA ILE A 639 -17.12 2.99 34.21
C ILE A 639 -18.49 2.67 34.80
N CYS A 640 -18.54 2.18 36.04
CA CYS A 640 -19.79 1.93 36.76
C CYS A 640 -20.60 3.22 36.98
N GLU A 641 -19.95 4.35 37.27
CA GLU A 641 -20.60 5.66 37.37
C GLU A 641 -21.10 6.17 36.00
N ILE A 642 -20.27 6.09 34.95
CA ILE A 642 -20.63 6.52 33.58
C ILE A 642 -21.88 5.78 33.08
N LEU A 643 -21.93 4.46 33.30
CA LEU A 643 -23.08 3.60 32.94
C LEU A 643 -24.28 3.83 33.86
N GLY A 644 -24.06 4.02 35.17
CA GLY A 644 -25.10 4.23 36.17
C GLY A 644 -25.90 5.53 36.05
N ARG A 645 -25.48 6.46 35.17
CA ARG A 645 -26.26 7.66 34.80
C ARG A 645 -27.44 7.39 33.87
N PHE A 646 -27.51 6.21 33.24
CA PHE A 646 -28.57 5.83 32.32
C PHE A 646 -29.47 4.74 32.94
N ASP A 647 -30.74 4.66 32.54
CA ASP A 647 -31.62 3.56 32.94
C ASP A 647 -31.28 2.27 32.17
N LYS A 648 -30.86 2.43 30.91
CA LYS A 648 -30.42 1.36 30.00
C LYS A 648 -29.39 1.92 29.01
N VAL A 649 -28.33 1.15 28.74
CA VAL A 649 -27.50 1.29 27.54
C VAL A 649 -27.82 0.11 26.62
N VAL A 650 -28.43 0.38 25.47
CA VAL A 650 -28.99 -0.64 24.58
C VAL A 650 -28.21 -0.72 23.28
N LEU A 651 -27.49 -1.82 23.10
CA LEU A 651 -26.78 -2.17 21.87
C LEU A 651 -27.77 -2.88 20.92
N VAL A 652 -27.87 -2.46 19.67
CA VAL A 652 -28.81 -3.05 18.68
C VAL A 652 -28.10 -3.28 17.36
N GLY A 653 -27.99 -4.54 16.92
CA GLY A 653 -27.33 -4.85 15.65
C GLY A 653 -26.60 -6.20 15.61
N ASP A 654 -25.51 -6.25 14.83
CA ASP A 654 -24.78 -7.48 14.52
C ASP A 654 -23.65 -7.82 15.50
N SER A 655 -23.04 -9.00 15.28
CA SER A 655 -22.03 -9.63 16.14
C SER A 655 -20.79 -8.77 16.47
N MET A 656 -20.60 -7.63 15.80
CA MET A 656 -19.64 -6.58 16.21
C MET A 656 -19.93 -6.00 17.60
N LEU A 657 -21.21 -5.78 17.92
CA LEU A 657 -21.61 -5.17 19.20
C LEU A 657 -21.43 -6.12 20.38
N ARG A 658 -21.47 -7.44 20.13
CA ARG A 658 -21.16 -8.51 21.09
C ARG A 658 -19.79 -8.31 21.72
N HIS A 659 -18.81 -7.83 20.95
CA HIS A 659 -17.46 -7.54 21.43
C HIS A 659 -17.40 -6.32 22.35
N ILE A 660 -18.24 -5.32 22.10
CA ILE A 660 -18.35 -4.10 22.92
C ILE A 660 -19.00 -4.44 24.26
N ILE A 661 -20.17 -5.07 24.28
CA ILE A 661 -20.84 -5.47 25.52
C ILE A 661 -20.02 -6.51 26.31
N GLY A 662 -19.37 -7.46 25.64
CA GLY A 662 -18.44 -8.39 26.28
C GLY A 662 -17.26 -7.67 26.95
N SER A 663 -16.69 -6.66 26.29
CA SER A 663 -15.57 -5.89 26.85
C SER A 663 -16.02 -4.97 27.99
N ILE A 664 -17.22 -4.41 27.92
CA ILE A 664 -17.83 -3.70 29.06
C ILE A 664 -17.99 -4.67 30.25
N ASN A 665 -18.42 -5.92 30.02
CA ASN A 665 -18.52 -6.93 31.08
C ASN A 665 -17.15 -7.34 31.65
N ILE A 666 -16.08 -7.47 30.85
CA ILE A 666 -14.70 -7.60 31.37
C ILE A 666 -14.34 -6.42 32.29
N LEU A 667 -14.64 -5.20 31.87
CA LEU A 667 -14.29 -3.99 32.60
C LEU A 667 -15.03 -3.89 33.94
N ILE A 668 -16.33 -4.19 34.00
CA ILE A 668 -17.14 -4.13 35.23
C ILE A 668 -17.09 -5.40 36.10
N ARG A 669 -16.72 -6.57 35.56
CA ARG A 669 -16.48 -7.80 36.34
C ARG A 669 -15.04 -7.96 36.84
N ARG A 670 -14.14 -7.05 36.43
CA ARG A 670 -12.69 -7.11 36.68
C ARG A 670 -12.07 -8.46 36.29
N ASP A 671 -12.47 -9.01 35.15
CA ASP A 671 -12.08 -10.37 34.74
C ASP A 671 -11.64 -10.44 33.27
N LEU A 672 -10.32 -10.50 33.05
CA LEU A 672 -9.73 -10.64 31.71
C LEU A 672 -9.80 -12.08 31.17
N GLY A 673 -10.10 -13.06 32.01
CA GLY A 673 -10.13 -14.48 31.64
C GLY A 673 -11.47 -14.90 31.02
N TYR A 674 -12.58 -14.55 31.69
CA TYR A 674 -13.93 -14.97 31.33
C TYR A 674 -14.97 -13.84 31.38
N GLY A 675 -14.56 -12.59 31.61
CA GLY A 675 -15.48 -11.49 31.87
C GLY A 675 -16.56 -11.25 30.81
N ALA A 676 -16.30 -11.59 29.53
CA ALA A 676 -17.24 -11.41 28.42
C ALA A 676 -18.25 -12.58 28.23
N VAL A 677 -18.11 -13.68 28.96
CA VAL A 677 -18.80 -14.95 28.70
C VAL A 677 -19.47 -15.54 29.96
N THR A 678 -20.49 -16.36 29.73
CA THR A 678 -21.31 -17.02 30.76
C THR A 678 -20.61 -18.27 31.31
N ASP A 679 -19.44 -18.09 31.93
CA ASP A 679 -18.57 -19.21 32.31
C ASP A 679 -19.17 -20.16 33.36
N TRP A 680 -20.21 -19.73 34.08
CA TRP A 680 -21.06 -20.61 34.90
C TRP A 680 -21.70 -21.75 34.09
N ASN A 681 -22.02 -21.54 32.82
CA ASN A 681 -22.59 -22.55 31.91
C ASN A 681 -21.54 -23.50 31.30
N PHE A 682 -20.24 -23.17 31.36
CA PHE A 682 -19.21 -23.89 30.61
C PHE A 682 -18.91 -25.31 31.12
N SER A 683 -18.77 -26.24 30.18
CA SER A 683 -18.08 -27.52 30.38
C SER A 683 -16.59 -27.31 30.69
N LEU A 684 -15.92 -28.38 31.15
CA LEU A 684 -14.47 -28.38 31.40
C LEU A 684 -13.62 -28.18 30.13
N GLN A 685 -14.23 -28.30 28.95
CA GLN A 685 -13.58 -28.03 27.66
C GLN A 685 -13.76 -26.55 27.27
N GLU A 686 -15.00 -26.01 27.32
CA GLU A 686 -15.26 -24.59 27.02
C GLU A 686 -14.47 -23.65 27.95
N ARG A 687 -14.30 -23.99 29.24
CA ARG A 687 -13.42 -23.22 30.15
C ARG A 687 -11.96 -23.12 29.68
N LYS A 688 -11.50 -24.00 28.80
CA LYS A 688 -10.13 -23.96 28.23
C LYS A 688 -10.08 -23.35 26.82
N GLU A 689 -11.20 -23.41 26.09
CA GLU A 689 -11.31 -22.93 24.71
C GLU A 689 -11.84 -21.48 24.64
N CYS A 690 -12.44 -20.96 25.71
CA CYS A 690 -13.08 -19.63 25.79
C CYS A 690 -12.45 -18.72 26.86
N PHE A 691 -11.12 -18.76 27.00
CA PHE A 691 -10.37 -18.04 28.04
C PHE A 691 -9.47 -16.95 27.44
N CYS A 692 -9.27 -15.84 28.15
CA CYS A 692 -8.42 -14.71 27.73
C CYS A 692 -8.80 -14.12 26.36
N ASN A 693 -7.99 -14.29 25.31
CA ASN A 693 -8.31 -13.70 24.00
C ASN A 693 -9.44 -14.46 23.28
N GLU A 694 -9.49 -15.76 23.52
CA GLU A 694 -10.31 -16.73 22.81
C GLU A 694 -11.82 -16.53 23.05
N GLN A 695 -12.23 -15.86 24.13
CA GLN A 695 -13.63 -15.41 24.33
C GLN A 695 -14.10 -14.44 23.23
N PHE A 696 -13.16 -13.66 22.66
CA PHE A 696 -13.31 -12.84 21.44
C PHE A 696 -13.58 -13.63 20.16
N ASP A 697 -12.84 -14.73 20.02
CA ASP A 697 -12.21 -15.13 18.77
C ASP A 697 -12.61 -16.56 18.35
N VAL A 698 -12.77 -17.46 19.32
CA VAL A 698 -13.29 -18.80 19.07
C VAL A 698 -14.80 -18.71 18.87
N LYS A 699 -15.27 -18.94 17.64
CA LYS A 699 -16.69 -18.89 17.25
C LYS A 699 -17.61 -19.75 18.15
N ALA A 700 -17.12 -20.85 18.72
CA ALA A 700 -17.91 -21.65 19.66
C ALA A 700 -18.27 -20.89 20.95
N CYS A 701 -17.45 -19.92 21.36
CA CYS A 701 -17.67 -19.08 22.54
C CYS A 701 -18.67 -17.95 22.30
N SER A 702 -19.00 -17.62 21.03
CA SER A 702 -19.89 -16.49 20.74
C SER A 702 -21.32 -16.71 21.24
N VAL A 703 -21.81 -17.95 21.17
CA VAL A 703 -23.17 -18.32 21.63
C VAL A 703 -23.31 -18.33 23.16
N GLN A 704 -22.19 -18.20 23.89
CA GLN A 704 -22.11 -18.16 25.34
C GLN A 704 -21.74 -16.75 25.87
N GLY A 705 -21.73 -15.73 25.00
CA GLY A 705 -21.42 -14.34 25.38
C GLY A 705 -22.45 -13.75 26.36
N ILE A 706 -22.04 -12.76 27.15
CA ILE A 706 -22.96 -12.02 28.03
C ILE A 706 -23.64 -10.91 27.21
N TYR A 707 -24.95 -11.06 27.00
CA TYR A 707 -25.76 -10.10 26.25
C TYR A 707 -26.57 -9.16 27.15
N LYS A 708 -26.80 -9.47 28.43
CA LYS A 708 -27.51 -8.57 29.38
C LYS A 708 -26.84 -8.60 30.74
N THR A 709 -26.57 -7.44 31.35
CA THR A 709 -25.96 -7.37 32.69
C THR A 709 -26.83 -8.01 33.78
N ALA A 710 -28.15 -8.05 33.55
CA ALA A 710 -29.10 -8.78 34.40
C ALA A 710 -28.79 -10.28 34.50
N ASP A 711 -28.22 -10.90 33.45
CA ASP A 711 -27.87 -12.33 33.47
C ASP A 711 -26.68 -12.58 34.41
N VAL A 712 -25.72 -11.65 34.46
CA VAL A 712 -24.61 -11.67 35.44
C VAL A 712 -25.15 -11.54 36.86
N LEU A 713 -26.04 -10.57 37.10
CA LEU A 713 -26.67 -10.35 38.41
C LEU A 713 -27.50 -11.55 38.88
N HIS A 714 -28.01 -12.39 37.97
CA HIS A 714 -28.76 -13.59 38.33
C HIS A 714 -27.88 -14.80 38.69
N HIS A 715 -26.75 -14.99 37.99
CA HIS A 715 -25.93 -16.21 38.09
C HIS A 715 -24.60 -16.02 38.85
N ASP A 716 -24.00 -14.83 38.78
CA ASP A 716 -22.68 -14.49 39.32
C ASP A 716 -22.66 -13.03 39.86
N PRO A 717 -23.55 -12.67 40.80
CA PRO A 717 -23.70 -11.30 41.29
C PRO A 717 -22.45 -10.77 41.99
N GLU A 718 -21.67 -11.64 42.65
CA GLU A 718 -20.42 -11.26 43.33
C GLU A 718 -19.28 -10.90 42.35
N SER A 719 -19.42 -11.20 41.05
CA SER A 719 -18.43 -10.75 40.06
C SER A 719 -18.56 -9.27 39.70
N LEU A 720 -19.73 -8.65 39.86
CA LEU A 720 -19.96 -7.28 39.43
C LEU A 720 -19.35 -6.28 40.43
N ALA A 721 -18.36 -5.50 39.99
CA ALA A 721 -17.69 -4.50 40.84
C ALA A 721 -18.50 -3.19 41.01
N CYS A 722 -19.61 -3.03 40.30
CA CYS A 722 -20.45 -1.83 40.36
C CYS A 722 -21.33 -1.81 41.62
N THR A 723 -21.17 -0.77 42.44
CA THR A 723 -22.02 -0.49 43.61
C THR A 723 -23.40 0.03 43.24
N ASN A 724 -23.50 0.76 42.12
CA ASN A 724 -24.75 1.23 41.53
C ASN A 724 -25.28 0.23 40.50
N THR A 725 -26.61 0.15 40.37
CA THR A 725 -27.27 -0.64 39.32
C THR A 725 -26.84 -0.15 37.93
N VAL A 726 -26.19 -1.02 37.16
CA VAL A 726 -25.83 -0.78 35.76
C VAL A 726 -26.58 -1.77 34.87
N ASN A 727 -27.08 -1.29 33.73
CA ASN A 727 -27.99 -2.04 32.88
C ASN A 727 -27.59 -1.91 31.40
N VAL A 728 -26.69 -2.79 30.96
CA VAL A 728 -26.25 -2.88 29.57
C VAL A 728 -26.90 -4.10 28.94
N ILE A 729 -27.58 -3.88 27.81
CA ILE A 729 -28.37 -4.87 27.08
C ILE A 729 -27.92 -4.85 25.62
N MET A 730 -27.80 -6.02 24.99
CA MET A 730 -27.71 -6.16 23.54
C MET A 730 -28.93 -6.92 23.00
N GLU A 731 -29.50 -6.42 21.90
CA GLU A 731 -30.48 -7.13 21.07
C GLU A 731 -29.86 -7.41 19.68
N GLU A 732 -29.68 -8.69 19.36
CA GLU A 732 -29.01 -9.14 18.14
C GLU A 732 -29.96 -9.14 16.92
N ILE A 733 -30.16 -7.96 16.34
CA ILE A 733 -31.11 -7.72 15.22
C ILE A 733 -30.30 -7.51 13.94
N VAL A 734 -30.03 -8.61 13.22
CA VAL A 734 -28.96 -8.64 12.18
C VAL A 734 -29.46 -8.62 10.75
N ARG A 735 -30.77 -8.83 10.52
CA ARG A 735 -31.35 -9.08 9.20
C ARG A 735 -32.29 -7.99 8.74
N PHE A 736 -32.34 -7.78 7.43
CA PHE A 736 -33.33 -6.91 6.77
C PHE A 736 -34.04 -7.67 5.64
N PRO A 737 -35.40 -7.68 5.58
CA PRO A 737 -36.34 -7.10 6.56
C PRO A 737 -36.21 -7.69 7.97
N ILE A 738 -36.56 -6.89 8.97
CA ILE A 738 -36.55 -7.31 10.38
C ILE A 738 -37.87 -8.06 10.67
N PRO A 739 -37.84 -9.22 11.35
CA PRO A 739 -39.05 -9.92 11.81
C PRO A 739 -39.82 -9.18 12.91
N ASP A 740 -41.13 -9.43 12.96
CA ASP A 740 -42.02 -8.83 13.96
C ASP A 740 -41.67 -9.26 15.41
N ASP A 741 -41.08 -10.45 15.61
CA ASP A 741 -40.62 -10.95 16.91
C ASP A 741 -39.32 -10.28 17.39
N GLU A 742 -38.36 -10.01 16.49
CA GLU A 742 -37.16 -9.22 16.80
C GLU A 742 -37.53 -7.75 17.14
N ILE A 743 -38.52 -7.19 16.43
CA ILE A 743 -39.08 -5.87 16.78
C ILE A 743 -39.79 -5.90 18.14
N ALA A 744 -40.67 -6.86 18.40
CA ALA A 744 -41.37 -6.97 19.68
C ALA A 744 -40.40 -7.14 20.88
N GLN A 745 -39.27 -7.82 20.67
CA GLN A 745 -38.21 -7.94 21.66
C GLN A 745 -37.49 -6.60 21.93
N LEU A 746 -37.12 -5.85 20.88
CA LEU A 746 -36.58 -4.49 21.01
C LEU A 746 -37.56 -3.58 21.76
N GLU A 747 -38.83 -3.61 21.38
CA GLU A 747 -39.90 -2.79 21.97
C GLU A 747 -40.13 -3.13 23.45
N ALA A 748 -40.02 -4.41 23.84
CA ALA A 748 -40.05 -4.83 25.23
C ALA A 748 -38.81 -4.35 26.01
N SER A 749 -37.61 -4.45 25.43
CA SER A 749 -36.37 -3.98 26.07
C SER A 749 -36.27 -2.46 26.20
N VAL A 750 -36.88 -1.70 25.30
CA VAL A 750 -36.97 -0.22 25.35
C VAL A 750 -38.04 0.27 26.33
N LYS A 751 -39.01 -0.58 26.69
CA LYS A 751 -40.12 -0.21 27.58
C LYS A 751 -39.64 0.32 28.94
N TYR A 752 -40.21 1.43 29.37
CA TYR A 752 -39.66 2.32 30.41
C TYR A 752 -40.03 1.89 31.85
N GLN A 753 -39.11 2.07 32.80
CA GLN A 753 -39.27 1.68 34.22
C GLN A 753 -38.45 2.50 35.25
N GLY A 754 -37.81 3.61 34.88
CA GLY A 754 -36.99 4.43 35.79
C GLY A 754 -37.28 5.93 35.69
N ASP A 755 -36.25 6.74 35.94
CA ASP A 755 -36.28 8.22 35.91
C ASP A 755 -35.13 8.82 35.06
N LYS A 756 -34.39 8.01 34.30
CA LYS A 756 -33.18 8.43 33.56
C LYS A 756 -33.33 8.23 32.06
N GLY A 757 -32.40 8.80 31.29
CA GLY A 757 -32.31 8.59 29.86
C GLY A 757 -31.91 7.16 29.48
N ILE A 758 -32.34 6.73 28.29
CA ILE A 758 -31.85 5.52 27.61
C ILE A 758 -30.90 5.96 26.49
N VAL A 759 -29.81 5.22 26.29
CA VAL A 759 -28.82 5.51 25.23
C VAL A 759 -28.62 4.28 24.35
N PHE A 760 -28.48 4.50 23.04
CA PHE A 760 -28.40 3.45 22.03
C PHE A 760 -27.04 3.40 21.33
N VAL A 761 -26.57 2.18 21.04
CA VAL A 761 -25.41 1.94 20.19
C VAL A 761 -25.80 0.95 19.09
N PHE A 762 -25.78 1.42 17.85
CA PHE A 762 -26.12 0.67 16.65
C PHE A 762 -24.87 0.14 15.96
N GLY A 763 -24.97 -0.97 15.24
CA GLY A 763 -23.87 -1.50 14.45
C GLY A 763 -24.34 -2.62 13.53
N HIS A 764 -24.36 -2.36 12.23
CA HIS A 764 -24.96 -3.28 11.26
C HIS A 764 -24.29 -3.14 9.89
N GLY A 765 -23.76 -4.24 9.34
CA GLY A 765 -23.31 -4.27 7.94
C GLY A 765 -22.64 -5.56 7.51
N LEU A 766 -22.08 -6.35 8.44
CA LEU A 766 -21.40 -7.59 8.05
C LEU A 766 -22.38 -8.65 7.56
N TRP A 767 -23.57 -8.71 8.15
CA TRP A 767 -24.61 -9.68 7.79
C TRP A 767 -25.21 -9.45 6.40
N ASN A 768 -25.23 -8.20 5.92
CA ASN A 768 -25.85 -7.84 4.64
C ASN A 768 -24.84 -7.63 3.48
N ASN A 769 -23.55 -7.93 3.71
CA ASN A 769 -22.43 -7.68 2.79
C ASN A 769 -22.16 -6.20 2.49
N LEU A 770 -22.20 -5.36 3.52
CA LEU A 770 -21.97 -3.92 3.44
C LEU A 770 -22.94 -3.23 2.46
N ASP A 771 -24.16 -3.76 2.36
CA ASP A 771 -25.25 -3.18 1.59
C ASP A 771 -25.80 -1.97 2.35
N LEU A 772 -25.29 -0.80 1.98
CA LEU A 772 -25.67 0.49 2.56
C LEU A 772 -27.19 0.65 2.60
N GLN A 773 -27.90 0.37 1.50
CA GLN A 773 -29.35 0.58 1.45
C GLN A 773 -30.10 -0.36 2.40
N LYS A 774 -29.68 -1.63 2.53
CA LYS A 774 -30.25 -2.54 3.54
C LYS A 774 -29.93 -2.09 4.97
N THR A 775 -28.72 -1.58 5.24
CA THR A 775 -28.36 -1.04 6.57
C THR A 775 -29.17 0.20 6.92
N LEU A 776 -29.40 1.11 5.97
CA LEU A 776 -30.22 2.29 6.19
C LEU A 776 -31.70 1.95 6.35
N ASN A 777 -32.24 1.02 5.55
CA ASN A 777 -33.61 0.55 5.70
C ASN A 777 -33.84 -0.18 7.04
N TRP A 778 -32.85 -0.96 7.51
CA TRP A 778 -32.83 -1.58 8.84
C TRP A 778 -32.86 -0.51 9.94
N LEU A 779 -31.95 0.47 9.84
CA LEU A 779 -31.86 1.57 10.80
C LEU A 779 -33.17 2.37 10.83
N ASP A 780 -33.76 2.71 9.68
CA ASP A 780 -35.04 3.45 9.58
C ASP A 780 -36.27 2.68 10.08
N VAL A 781 -36.15 1.38 10.37
CA VAL A 781 -37.17 0.59 11.11
C VAL A 781 -36.84 0.58 12.60
N VAL A 782 -35.61 0.25 13.00
CA VAL A 782 -35.15 0.25 14.40
C VAL A 782 -35.41 1.62 15.07
N LEU A 783 -34.98 2.70 14.41
CA LEU A 783 -35.21 4.08 14.84
C LEU A 783 -36.70 4.40 15.03
N ARG A 784 -37.58 3.79 14.24
CA ARG A 784 -39.02 4.04 14.26
C ARG A 784 -39.70 3.35 15.43
N SER A 785 -39.38 2.08 15.71
CA SER A 785 -39.89 1.38 16.89
C SER A 785 -39.40 2.01 18.19
N ILE A 786 -38.12 2.40 18.28
CA ILE A 786 -37.61 3.17 19.44
C ILE A 786 -38.38 4.50 19.58
N THR A 787 -38.50 5.26 18.49
CA THR A 787 -39.19 6.57 18.51
C THR A 787 -40.68 6.46 18.87
N GLY A 788 -41.33 5.37 18.46
CA GLY A 788 -42.75 5.12 18.75
C GLY A 788 -43.05 4.84 20.23
N ILE A 789 -42.04 4.51 21.05
CA ILE A 789 -42.22 4.15 22.47
C ILE A 789 -41.71 5.24 23.41
N ILE A 790 -40.51 5.79 23.16
CA ILE A 790 -39.85 6.78 24.05
C ILE A 790 -39.64 8.16 23.40
N GLY A 791 -40.23 8.41 22.22
CA GLY A 791 -40.03 9.67 21.50
C GLY A 791 -38.62 9.83 20.97
N ARG A 792 -38.10 11.06 20.90
CA ARG A 792 -36.76 11.38 20.35
C ARG A 792 -35.73 11.86 21.39
N ASP A 793 -36.06 11.78 22.68
CA ASP A 793 -35.21 12.28 23.76
C ASP A 793 -34.23 11.20 24.24
N TRP A 794 -33.29 10.83 23.37
CA TRP A 794 -32.26 9.82 23.61
C TRP A 794 -31.07 10.03 22.64
N HIS A 795 -29.90 9.52 23.02
CA HIS A 795 -28.68 9.58 22.21
C HIS A 795 -28.40 8.27 21.49
N GLY A 796 -27.88 8.35 20.26
CA GLY A 796 -27.55 7.19 19.43
C GLY A 796 -26.19 7.32 18.77
N LEU A 797 -25.36 6.27 18.89
CA LEU A 797 -24.07 6.11 18.20
C LEU A 797 -24.15 4.95 17.21
N PHE A 798 -23.74 5.14 15.96
CA PHE A 798 -23.52 4.05 15.01
C PHE A 798 -22.03 3.68 14.99
N VAL A 799 -21.71 2.41 15.25
CA VAL A 799 -20.35 1.85 15.24
C VAL A 799 -20.21 0.93 14.03
N THR A 800 -19.23 1.20 13.18
CA THR A 800 -19.00 0.44 11.94
C THR A 800 -18.11 -0.79 12.14
N PRO A 801 -18.07 -1.73 11.16
CA PRO A 801 -17.30 -2.96 11.30
C PRO A 801 -15.77 -2.77 11.36
N ASN A 802 -15.08 -3.81 11.83
CA ASN A 802 -13.61 -3.88 11.83
C ASN A 802 -13.05 -3.88 10.40
N ALA A 803 -11.78 -3.49 10.25
CA ALA A 803 -10.96 -3.75 9.07
C ALA A 803 -10.94 -5.25 8.69
N ALA A 804 -10.80 -5.54 7.40
CA ALA A 804 -10.59 -6.90 6.91
C ALA A 804 -9.15 -7.31 7.20
N GLY A 805 -8.98 -8.14 8.22
CA GLY A 805 -7.65 -8.63 8.60
C GLY A 805 -7.20 -9.84 7.81
N LYS A 806 -5.98 -10.28 8.14
CA LYS A 806 -5.26 -11.39 7.47
C LYS A 806 -5.99 -12.74 7.52
N GLU A 807 -7.03 -12.86 8.35
CA GLU A 807 -7.83 -14.08 8.54
C GLU A 807 -9.24 -13.97 7.91
N LYS A 808 -9.55 -12.86 7.22
CA LYS A 808 -10.76 -12.74 6.38
C LYS A 808 -10.67 -13.77 5.24
N ALA A 809 -11.60 -14.72 5.19
CA ALA A 809 -11.61 -15.73 4.14
C ALA A 809 -11.81 -15.10 2.74
N ASP A 810 -11.09 -15.62 1.74
CA ASP A 810 -10.96 -15.03 0.39
C ASP A 810 -12.31 -14.72 -0.29
N GLU A 811 -13.30 -15.59 -0.07
CA GLU A 811 -14.67 -15.46 -0.57
C GLU A 811 -15.37 -14.15 -0.17
N TRP A 812 -14.94 -13.53 0.94
CA TRP A 812 -15.46 -12.25 1.43
C TRP A 812 -14.55 -11.05 1.13
N ILE A 813 -13.36 -11.23 0.53
CA ILE A 813 -12.43 -10.11 0.30
C ILE A 813 -12.98 -9.11 -0.73
N VAL A 814 -13.79 -9.57 -1.69
CA VAL A 814 -14.39 -8.69 -2.72
C VAL A 814 -15.54 -7.84 -2.16
N THR A 815 -16.37 -8.42 -1.29
CA THR A 815 -17.59 -7.79 -0.75
C THR A 815 -17.39 -7.11 0.61
N GLN A 816 -16.43 -7.60 1.41
CA GLN A 816 -16.15 -7.17 2.78
C GLN A 816 -14.64 -6.96 3.02
N GLY A 817 -13.85 -6.69 1.98
CA GLY A 817 -12.45 -6.30 2.10
C GLY A 817 -12.26 -4.84 2.53
N ASN A 818 -11.03 -4.45 2.87
CA ASN A 818 -10.72 -3.13 3.45
C ASN A 818 -11.26 -1.94 2.66
N LYS A 819 -11.20 -1.97 1.32
CA LYS A 819 -11.74 -0.89 0.50
C LYS A 819 -13.28 -0.80 0.57
N ALA A 820 -13.97 -1.94 0.65
CA ALA A 820 -15.43 -1.97 0.80
C ALA A 820 -15.85 -1.47 2.19
N LEU A 821 -15.12 -1.88 3.24
CA LEU A 821 -15.33 -1.45 4.63
C LEU A 821 -15.13 0.06 4.80
N MET A 822 -14.03 0.62 4.27
CA MET A 822 -13.73 2.05 4.33
C MET A 822 -14.81 2.90 3.63
N LEU A 823 -15.25 2.49 2.43
CA LEU A 823 -16.31 3.18 1.68
C LEU A 823 -17.69 3.04 2.36
N PHE A 824 -17.96 1.91 3.01
CA PHE A 824 -19.17 1.70 3.80
C PHE A 824 -19.17 2.55 5.07
N GLU A 825 -18.03 2.65 5.76
CA GLU A 825 -17.86 3.47 6.97
C GLU A 825 -18.08 4.96 6.68
N GLU A 826 -17.47 5.50 5.63
CA GLU A 826 -17.70 6.88 5.17
C GLU A 826 -19.17 7.15 4.84
N ALA A 827 -19.80 6.27 4.05
CA ALA A 827 -21.18 6.44 3.61
C ALA A 827 -22.21 6.28 4.75
N VAL A 828 -21.99 5.33 5.67
CA VAL A 828 -22.83 5.14 6.86
C VAL A 828 -22.71 6.33 7.80
N GLY A 829 -21.51 6.86 8.05
CA GLY A 829 -21.33 8.05 8.90
C GLY A 829 -22.14 9.26 8.41
N ILE A 830 -22.11 9.53 7.10
CA ILE A 830 -22.89 10.61 6.46
C ILE A 830 -24.40 10.38 6.59
N GLU A 831 -24.87 9.14 6.41
CA GLU A 831 -26.30 8.81 6.43
C GLU A 831 -26.87 8.62 7.85
N ALA A 832 -26.06 8.22 8.82
CA ALA A 832 -26.41 8.19 10.24
C ALA A 832 -26.58 9.62 10.78
N ALA A 833 -25.67 10.54 10.44
CA ALA A 833 -25.74 11.94 10.86
C ALA A 833 -27.05 12.62 10.41
N LYS A 834 -27.52 12.33 9.17
CA LYS A 834 -28.81 12.81 8.64
C LYS A 834 -30.04 12.36 9.46
N ARG A 835 -29.90 11.31 10.28
CA ARG A 835 -30.97 10.71 11.10
C ARG A 835 -30.90 11.13 12.58
N GLY A 836 -29.93 12.00 12.93
CA GLY A 836 -29.62 12.41 14.29
C GLY A 836 -28.76 11.42 15.07
N ILE A 837 -28.04 10.53 14.37
CA ILE A 837 -27.22 9.47 14.96
C ILE A 837 -25.74 9.83 14.78
N GLU A 838 -25.00 9.89 15.88
CA GLU A 838 -23.56 10.14 15.88
C GLU A 838 -22.81 8.90 15.37
N HIS A 839 -21.53 9.02 14.95
CA HIS A 839 -20.81 7.93 14.26
C HIS A 839 -19.40 7.71 14.82
N LEU A 840 -19.05 6.44 15.06
CA LEU A 840 -17.69 5.99 15.41
C LEU A 840 -17.18 5.01 14.36
N GLY A 841 -16.22 5.47 13.56
CA GLY A 841 -15.45 4.61 12.65
C GLY A 841 -14.56 3.65 13.45
N THR A 842 -14.50 2.38 13.05
CA THR A 842 -13.58 1.40 13.69
C THR A 842 -12.68 0.64 12.72
N TRP A 843 -12.73 0.97 11.43
CA TRP A 843 -11.79 0.47 10.43
C TRP A 843 -10.34 0.82 10.81
N ASN A 844 -10.03 2.11 11.05
CA ASN A 844 -8.65 2.56 11.25
C ASN A 844 -8.04 2.17 12.60
N MET A 845 -8.85 1.90 13.64
CA MET A 845 -8.36 1.39 14.94
C MET A 845 -8.00 -0.10 14.93
N SER A 846 -8.54 -0.86 13.98
CA SER A 846 -8.45 -2.32 13.89
C SER A 846 -7.54 -2.80 12.77
N ILE A 847 -7.17 -1.94 11.82
CA ILE A 847 -6.05 -2.20 10.92
C ILE A 847 -4.75 -2.37 11.74
N GLN A 848 -3.87 -3.28 11.31
CA GLN A 848 -2.64 -3.66 12.03
C GLN A 848 -2.84 -4.28 13.44
N SER A 849 -4.06 -4.68 13.84
CA SER A 849 -4.28 -5.52 15.04
C SER A 849 -3.57 -6.87 14.94
N ASN A 850 -3.25 -7.48 16.09
CA ASN A 850 -2.62 -8.80 16.13
C ASN A 850 -3.55 -9.91 15.63
N LYS A 851 -4.86 -9.83 15.88
CA LYS A 851 -5.85 -10.74 15.32
C LYS A 851 -7.16 -10.05 14.97
N TYR A 852 -7.50 -10.09 13.68
CA TYR A 852 -8.75 -9.58 13.13
C TYR A 852 -9.11 -10.31 11.83
N ASP A 853 -10.40 -10.59 11.62
CA ASP A 853 -10.96 -11.23 10.42
C ASP A 853 -12.12 -10.41 9.80
N GLY A 854 -12.22 -9.12 10.15
CA GLY A 854 -13.33 -8.25 9.76
C GLY A 854 -14.68 -8.64 10.35
N VAL A 855 -14.74 -9.54 11.33
CA VAL A 855 -15.87 -9.80 12.21
C VAL A 855 -15.37 -9.73 13.66
N HIS A 856 -14.46 -10.63 14.00
CA HIS A 856 -13.71 -10.70 15.24
C HIS A 856 -12.51 -9.74 15.23
N LEU A 857 -12.11 -9.38 16.44
CA LEU A 857 -10.94 -8.60 16.80
C LEU A 857 -10.40 -9.16 18.13
N ASP A 858 -9.10 -9.05 18.37
CA ASP A 858 -8.48 -9.44 19.64
C ASP A 858 -9.04 -8.69 20.86
N MET A 859 -8.88 -9.28 22.05
CA MET A 859 -9.31 -8.68 23.32
C MET A 859 -8.68 -7.29 23.53
N ARG A 860 -7.44 -7.09 23.08
CA ARG A 860 -6.72 -5.81 23.17
C ARG A 860 -7.48 -4.72 22.39
N GLY A 861 -7.87 -4.97 21.15
CA GLY A 861 -8.65 -4.06 20.32
C GLY A 861 -10.10 -3.86 20.78
N ASN A 862 -10.76 -4.91 21.29
CA ASN A 862 -12.13 -4.80 21.80
C ASN A 862 -12.22 -3.97 23.08
N LEU A 863 -11.23 -4.08 23.99
CA LEU A 863 -11.14 -3.23 25.19
C LEU A 863 -10.96 -1.75 24.82
N VAL A 864 -10.11 -1.44 23.85
CA VAL A 864 -9.97 -0.07 23.31
C VAL A 864 -11.31 0.42 22.73
N LYS A 865 -12.03 -0.43 21.97
CA LYS A 865 -13.32 -0.06 21.37
C LYS A 865 -14.41 0.22 22.41
N ALA A 866 -14.46 -0.58 23.47
CA ALA A 866 -15.34 -0.29 24.61
C ALA A 866 -14.95 1.00 25.32
N MET A 867 -13.65 1.29 25.49
CA MET A 867 -13.19 2.54 26.09
C MET A 867 -13.59 3.78 25.25
N MET A 868 -13.58 3.68 23.92
CA MET A 868 -14.13 4.72 23.04
C MET A 868 -15.63 4.93 23.29
N VAL A 869 -16.44 3.87 23.29
CA VAL A 869 -17.89 3.99 23.58
C VAL A 869 -18.14 4.58 24.97
N LEU A 870 -17.34 4.22 25.97
CA LEU A 870 -17.43 4.77 27.34
C LEU A 870 -17.05 6.27 27.39
N ASN A 871 -16.08 6.72 26.59
CA ASN A 871 -15.76 8.15 26.45
C ASN A 871 -16.89 8.94 25.77
N TRP A 872 -17.52 8.37 24.73
CA TRP A 872 -18.71 8.94 24.11
C TRP A 872 -19.87 9.06 25.12
N LEU A 873 -20.13 7.99 25.88
CA LEU A 873 -21.14 7.97 26.95
C LEU A 873 -20.86 9.02 28.03
N ASN A 874 -19.61 9.18 28.51
CA ASN A 874 -19.23 10.20 29.50
C ASN A 874 -19.55 11.63 29.04
N LEU A 875 -19.47 11.89 27.73
CA LEU A 875 -19.74 13.18 27.09
C LEU A 875 -21.22 13.40 26.69
N ILE A 876 -22.12 12.48 27.09
CA ILE A 876 -23.56 12.73 27.18
C ILE A 876 -23.87 13.39 28.53
N LYS A 877 -24.79 14.36 28.51
CA LYS A 877 -25.18 15.18 29.67
C LYS A 877 -26.44 14.65 30.33
#